data_AF-A0A7R8ZH99-F1
#
_entry.id   AF-A0A7R8ZH99-F1
#
_cell.length_a   1.000
_cell.length_b   1.000
_cell.length_c   1.000
_cell.angle_alpha   90.00
_cell.angle_beta   90.00
_cell.angle_gamma   90.00
#
_symmetry.space_group_name_H-M   'P 1'
#
loop_
_entity.id
_entity.type
_entity.pdbx_description
1 polymer ?
#
loop_
_entity_poly.entity_id
_entity_poly.type
_entity_poly.pdbx_seq_one_letter_code
_entity_poly.pdbx_strand_id
1 'polypeptide(L)'
;MNVELLGKHRVYLYRHPPPRSPSLNVPPGRPDIRVLETFGQTYPDEFDGSMDCISVALTCAFNPRGSLLAVGCNDGRVVIWDFVTRGIARVISAHVHPVAALSWSRSGHKLLSTSTDNTVCIWKVLTGDCLHKLKFPWPCLQASFHPRCELSFLVLPMWQSAILFKVNVISGKEGDENAHIKLDRRVLPSDEPHIAASFSRKGTYAITGDAKGHVAIYQTLDLKRVSSFRLLSGAEVRNIEVGRDCFAVNASDRVIRVYSTDMILSAGDIEGEPEPLQKLQDMVNKTMWKKCCFSYDDEYICAAAARSSSLYIWERSIGNVVKILQGTKGEVLLDVVWHPSRPIVAAIAAGVVSIWKQHEVQSWTSFAPEFKELDENVEYDEDEGDFDEMDEDKTMTVNEEKVEEAEEEIDVVTVEMSSAFADRDPDDSPLPEEDQLLFIPQAPEIEDPEDADGAPEWSSPSPIHPKAKGGRKKGRLKLIACDKMKMSSSAPRLLRNPPIFREKILGSATCAVQSKAYCSQAVSMPPCDFQPTPYTVLINTCQYGRTYEEIVALRKKHLHPIVKTLYYRRPLLIHQGHKQWLFDHEGKRYLDMFAGIVTVSVGHGHPKVQEAAEKQMRLLGHTTHIYMFPKVHEYAEKLASKMPEGLNTVMLMNSGSEANDMAVKMARLFTGRLDFLSHRNGYHGMSPSAMALTAISTWRHALPPAPGIHHVMNPDVFKGPWGGRACRDSPCQVKRECSCTEGRCQATDQYVEQVKDTIVHSTSNAGLAGYISEPIQGVGGTVQLPRGYLPKVYELVRSRGGVCVSDEVQTGFGRTGSHFWGFEGQGVTPDIVTMAKGIGNGYPLAAVVTRPEIAASINNALYFNTYGGNPVACAVGEAVLDVIEEEGLQENCRVVGTHLLEGLKRVQDEFPQWIGDVRGKGLMVGVELIGEEGTTIPLPAEKVLDVWERTKELGVLFGKGGLSGNVLRLKPPMCINKADADFAVDSLRRAIKETLNAT
;
A
#
# COMPACT_ATOMS: atom_id res chain seq x y z
N MET A 1 2.60 23.52 26.17
CA MET A 1 1.31 23.83 25.51
C MET A 1 1.38 23.06 24.21
N ASN A 2 0.96 21.80 24.27
CA ASN A 2 1.42 20.78 23.33
C ASN A 2 0.28 20.42 22.40
N VAL A 3 0.40 20.88 21.16
CA VAL A 3 -0.36 20.40 20.01
C VAL A 3 0.68 19.76 19.11
N GLU A 4 0.74 18.44 19.11
CA GLU A 4 1.69 17.70 18.28
C GLU A 4 1.12 16.32 17.92
N LEU A 5 1.43 15.90 16.68
CA LEU A 5 1.46 14.54 16.11
C LEU A 5 0.39 14.18 15.06
N LEU A 6 0.79 14.35 13.79
CA LEU A 6 0.42 13.49 12.66
C LEU A 6 1.66 13.25 11.77
N GLY A 7 2.30 12.10 11.94
CA GLY A 7 3.17 11.43 10.96
C GLY A 7 2.42 10.22 10.38
N LYS A 8 2.28 10.10 9.05
CA LYS A 8 3.18 9.45 8.07
C LYS A 8 3.18 7.91 8.09
N HIS A 9 2.81 7.34 6.94
CA HIS A 9 3.09 5.98 6.49
C HIS A 9 3.92 6.03 5.20
N ARG A 10 4.79 5.03 4.98
CA ARG A 10 5.45 4.75 3.69
C ARG A 10 5.69 3.24 3.50
N VAL A 11 6.09 2.89 2.26
CA VAL A 11 6.19 1.55 1.61
C VAL A 11 7.65 1.24 1.16
N TYR A 12 8.15 -0.01 1.23
CA TYR A 12 9.45 -0.50 0.69
C TYR A 12 9.25 -1.58 -0.42
N LEU A 13 10.13 -1.61 -1.43
CA LEU A 13 10.23 -2.58 -2.55
C LEU A 13 11.62 -3.27 -2.60
N TYR A 14 11.70 -4.54 -3.04
CA TYR A 14 12.95 -5.21 -3.46
C TYR A 14 12.79 -6.09 -4.72
N ARG A 15 13.85 -6.03 -5.56
CA ARG A 15 14.16 -6.68 -6.86
C ARG A 15 13.92 -8.20 -6.95
N HIS A 16 13.63 -8.70 -8.16
CA HIS A 16 13.89 -10.11 -8.51
C HIS A 16 14.43 -10.36 -9.95
N PRO A 17 15.10 -11.51 -10.20
CA PRO A 17 15.79 -11.92 -11.44
C PRO A 17 14.89 -12.79 -12.37
N PRO A 18 15.36 -13.25 -13.57
CA PRO A 18 14.52 -13.44 -14.77
C PRO A 18 13.81 -14.82 -14.86
N PRO A 19 12.74 -14.96 -15.68
CA PRO A 19 11.95 -16.19 -15.77
C PRO A 19 12.29 -17.08 -16.98
N ARG A 20 12.03 -18.39 -16.83
CA ARG A 20 11.82 -19.38 -17.90
C ARG A 20 10.34 -19.78 -17.89
N SER A 21 9.73 -19.90 -19.07
CA SER A 21 8.31 -20.19 -19.37
C SER A 21 8.01 -21.71 -19.46
N PRO A 22 6.80 -22.21 -19.83
CA PRO A 22 5.50 -21.54 -20.11
C PRO A 22 4.22 -22.22 -19.53
N SER A 23 3.10 -21.47 -19.46
CA SER A 23 1.77 -21.77 -20.09
C SER A 23 0.56 -21.12 -19.37
N LEU A 24 -0.39 -20.69 -20.21
CA LEU A 24 -1.79 -20.25 -19.98
C LEU A 24 -2.08 -18.74 -19.77
N ASN A 25 -2.33 -18.09 -20.92
CA ASN A 25 -3.33 -17.06 -21.25
C ASN A 25 -3.81 -16.12 -20.12
N VAL A 26 -3.22 -14.91 -20.12
CA VAL A 26 -3.72 -13.70 -19.46
C VAL A 26 -3.62 -12.56 -20.48
N PRO A 27 -4.65 -11.72 -20.68
CA PRO A 27 -4.59 -10.57 -21.59
C PRO A 27 -3.57 -9.52 -21.12
N PRO A 28 -2.96 -8.74 -22.03
CA PRO A 28 -1.70 -8.02 -21.78
C PRO A 28 -1.83 -6.94 -20.71
N GLY A 29 -0.93 -6.99 -19.74
CA GLY A 29 -0.82 -6.03 -18.66
C GLY A 29 -0.13 -4.73 -19.08
N ARG A 30 -0.79 -3.61 -18.75
CA ARG A 30 -0.27 -2.24 -18.56
C ARG A 30 0.77 -1.75 -19.59
N PRO A 31 0.32 -1.19 -20.72
CA PRO A 31 1.15 -0.25 -21.46
C PRO A 31 1.40 1.02 -20.63
N ASP A 32 2.53 1.68 -20.85
CA ASP A 32 2.63 3.13 -20.67
C ASP A 32 1.40 3.76 -21.37
N ILE A 33 0.47 4.25 -20.56
CA ILE A 33 -0.87 4.79 -20.91
C ILE A 33 -0.71 5.83 -22.05
N ARG A 34 -1.34 5.79 -23.24
CA ARG A 34 -2.38 4.98 -23.92
C ARG A 34 -2.01 4.97 -25.42
N VAL A 35 -1.95 3.80 -26.07
CA VAL A 35 -1.97 3.70 -27.54
C VAL A 35 -3.38 3.25 -27.93
N LEU A 36 -4.29 4.22 -27.98
CA LEU A 36 -5.58 4.19 -28.69
C LEU A 36 -6.05 5.66 -28.65
N GLU A 37 -5.75 6.37 -29.75
CA GLU A 37 -6.09 7.77 -30.09
C GLU A 37 -6.13 8.82 -28.96
N THR A 38 -5.20 9.77 -29.00
CA THR A 38 -5.29 11.05 -28.27
C THR A 38 -6.47 11.87 -28.78
N PHE A 39 -7.67 11.61 -28.24
CA PHE A 39 -8.78 12.55 -28.33
C PHE A 39 -8.41 13.82 -27.55
N GLY A 40 -8.09 14.90 -28.27
CA GLY A 40 -8.01 16.25 -27.70
C GLY A 40 -6.78 17.08 -28.10
N GLN A 41 -6.63 18.22 -27.42
CA GLN A 41 -5.65 19.27 -27.71
C GLN A 41 -4.23 18.88 -27.27
N THR A 42 -3.21 19.29 -28.02
CA THR A 42 -1.79 18.93 -27.79
C THR A 42 -1.03 19.91 -26.87
N TYR A 43 -1.74 20.80 -26.19
CA TYR A 43 -1.17 21.81 -25.29
C TYR A 43 -2.00 21.94 -24.00
N PRO A 44 -1.40 22.36 -22.88
CA PRO A 44 -2.10 22.52 -21.61
C PRO A 44 -3.04 23.73 -21.64
N ASP A 45 -4.19 23.60 -20.99
CA ASP A 45 -5.25 24.63 -20.96
C ASP A 45 -5.70 25.01 -19.54
N GLU A 46 -5.59 24.08 -18.58
CA GLU A 46 -6.10 24.27 -17.22
C GLU A 46 -5.05 24.05 -16.13
N PHE A 47 -5.31 24.66 -14.97
CA PHE A 47 -4.56 24.46 -13.74
C PHE A 47 -5.03 23.18 -13.05
N ASP A 48 -4.13 22.21 -12.89
CA ASP A 48 -4.43 20.89 -12.30
C ASP A 48 -4.09 20.81 -10.81
N GLY A 49 -3.12 21.61 -10.36
CA GLY A 49 -2.76 21.69 -8.96
C GLY A 49 -1.38 22.29 -8.71
N SER A 50 -1.04 22.40 -7.43
CA SER A 50 0.26 22.84 -6.96
C SER A 50 0.97 21.74 -6.17
N MET A 51 2.31 21.76 -6.21
CA MET A 51 3.18 20.91 -5.40
C MET A 51 3.94 21.79 -4.40
N ASP A 52 3.64 21.59 -3.13
CA ASP A 52 4.24 22.34 -2.04
C ASP A 52 5.58 21.72 -1.64
N CYS A 53 6.66 22.47 -1.82
CA CYS A 53 7.98 22.05 -1.38
C CYS A 53 8.16 22.32 0.13
N ILE A 54 9.07 21.58 0.77
CA ILE A 54 9.43 21.77 2.19
C ILE A 54 9.96 23.19 2.44
N SER A 55 10.53 23.82 1.41
CA SER A 55 10.96 25.21 1.40
C SER A 55 10.57 25.88 0.07
N VAL A 56 10.89 27.16 -0.08
CA VAL A 56 10.55 27.98 -1.26
C VAL A 56 11.26 27.46 -2.50
N ALA A 57 10.49 27.00 -3.50
CA ALA A 57 10.99 26.53 -4.79
C ALA A 57 11.54 27.68 -5.65
N LEU A 58 12.68 27.46 -6.31
CA LEU A 58 13.35 28.46 -7.15
C LEU A 58 13.56 27.99 -8.59
N THR A 59 13.92 26.73 -8.79
CA THR A 59 14.15 26.14 -10.11
C THR A 59 13.64 24.70 -10.15
N CYS A 60 13.26 24.21 -11.33
CA CYS A 60 12.84 22.82 -11.50
C CYS A 60 13.32 22.22 -12.83
N ALA A 61 13.48 20.90 -12.86
CA ALA A 61 13.86 20.15 -14.05
C ALA A 61 13.29 18.73 -14.02
N PHE A 62 12.65 18.29 -15.11
CA PHE A 62 12.23 16.91 -15.29
C PHE A 62 13.41 16.00 -15.62
N ASN A 63 13.34 14.74 -15.20
CA ASN A 63 14.21 13.70 -15.74
C ASN A 63 13.85 13.41 -17.21
N PRO A 64 14.73 12.75 -18.00
CA PRO A 64 14.51 12.56 -19.43
C PRO A 64 13.19 11.85 -19.83
N ARG A 65 12.61 11.00 -18.95
CA ARG A 65 11.29 10.38 -19.19
C ARG A 65 10.10 11.19 -18.69
N GLY A 66 10.32 12.16 -17.80
CA GLY A 66 9.27 12.96 -17.17
C GLY A 66 8.62 12.33 -15.93
N SER A 67 9.09 11.16 -15.47
CA SER A 67 8.58 10.49 -14.27
C SER A 67 8.97 11.17 -12.95
N LEU A 68 10.11 11.88 -12.92
CA LEU A 68 10.63 12.56 -11.75
C LEU A 68 10.85 14.06 -12.03
N LEU A 69 10.50 14.91 -11.06
CA LEU A 69 10.75 16.34 -11.10
C LEU A 69 11.67 16.75 -9.95
N ALA A 70 12.87 17.23 -10.26
CA ALA A 70 13.75 17.83 -9.25
C ALA A 70 13.44 19.32 -9.09
N VAL A 71 13.34 19.79 -7.85
CA VAL A 71 13.03 21.17 -7.48
C VAL A 71 14.10 21.69 -6.53
N GLY A 72 14.79 22.76 -6.92
CA GLY A 72 15.82 23.42 -6.13
C GLY A 72 15.19 24.50 -5.24
N CYS A 73 15.53 24.48 -3.95
CA CYS A 73 14.97 25.37 -2.95
C CYS A 73 15.94 26.51 -2.56
N ASN A 74 15.39 27.55 -1.95
CA ASN A 74 16.13 28.71 -1.45
C ASN A 74 17.11 28.42 -0.31
N ASP A 75 16.93 27.31 0.41
CA ASP A 75 17.77 26.89 1.53
C ASP A 75 18.87 25.90 1.13
N GLY A 76 19.06 25.71 -0.19
CA GLY A 76 20.07 24.81 -0.74
C GLY A 76 19.66 23.33 -0.79
N ARG A 77 18.42 23.00 -0.41
CA ARG A 77 17.86 21.65 -0.61
C ARG A 77 17.37 21.43 -2.03
N VAL A 78 17.44 20.18 -2.48
CA VAL A 78 16.82 19.70 -3.72
C VAL A 78 15.76 18.67 -3.37
N VAL A 79 14.51 18.96 -3.71
CA VAL A 79 13.36 18.08 -3.48
C VAL A 79 13.04 17.38 -4.80
N ILE A 80 13.07 16.05 -4.82
CA ILE A 80 12.71 15.26 -5.99
C ILE A 80 11.30 14.71 -5.78
N TRP A 81 10.40 15.03 -6.69
CA TRP A 81 9.02 14.55 -6.73
C TRP A 81 8.87 13.39 -7.72
N ASP A 82 8.03 12.42 -7.36
CA ASP A 82 7.47 11.45 -8.30
C ASP A 82 6.20 12.06 -8.90
N PHE A 83 6.21 12.24 -10.21
CA PHE A 83 5.16 12.92 -10.95
C PHE A 83 3.86 12.09 -10.99
N VAL A 84 3.95 10.75 -11.00
CA VAL A 84 2.78 9.87 -11.08
C VAL A 84 2.06 9.81 -9.74
N THR A 85 2.81 9.63 -8.65
CA THR A 85 2.21 9.55 -7.31
C THR A 85 1.93 10.91 -6.69
N ARG A 86 2.41 12.01 -7.29
CA ARG A 86 2.43 13.36 -6.70
C ARG A 86 3.02 13.37 -5.29
N GLY A 87 4.02 12.53 -5.05
CA GLY A 87 4.69 12.40 -3.75
C GLY A 87 6.12 12.90 -3.80
N ILE A 88 6.64 13.40 -2.67
CA ILE A 88 8.07 13.68 -2.53
C ILE A 88 8.82 12.35 -2.52
N ALA A 89 9.59 12.05 -3.56
CA ALA A 89 10.38 10.84 -3.70
C ALA A 89 11.72 10.90 -2.94
N ARG A 90 12.31 12.09 -2.82
CA ARG A 90 13.56 12.31 -2.05
C ARG A 90 13.81 13.78 -1.72
N VAL A 91 14.63 14.02 -0.70
CA VAL A 91 15.17 15.34 -0.36
C VAL A 91 16.68 15.20 -0.21
N ILE A 92 17.45 16.05 -0.90
CA ILE A 92 18.91 16.09 -0.86
C ILE A 92 19.33 17.46 -0.32
N SER A 93 20.09 17.49 0.77
CA SER A 93 20.70 18.73 1.29
C SER A 93 21.96 19.04 0.49
N ALA A 94 21.80 19.75 -0.64
CA ALA A 94 22.85 19.87 -1.64
C ALA A 94 23.85 21.00 -1.35
N HIS A 95 23.34 22.18 -1.01
CA HIS A 95 24.12 23.40 -0.87
C HIS A 95 23.76 24.14 0.42
N VAL A 96 24.59 25.11 0.79
CA VAL A 96 24.30 26.03 1.93
C VAL A 96 23.49 27.23 1.47
N HIS A 97 23.62 27.60 0.19
CA HIS A 97 22.96 28.73 -0.44
C HIS A 97 21.88 28.25 -1.42
N PRO A 98 21.00 29.15 -1.89
CA PRO A 98 19.97 28.84 -2.89
C PRO A 98 20.48 28.02 -4.08
N VAL A 99 19.73 26.98 -4.46
CA VAL A 99 20.03 26.20 -5.67
C VAL A 99 19.68 27.05 -6.89
N ALA A 100 20.66 27.26 -7.77
CA ALA A 100 20.54 28.15 -8.93
C ALA A 100 20.11 27.41 -10.20
N ALA A 101 20.63 26.20 -10.43
CA ALA A 101 20.27 25.37 -11.58
C ALA A 101 20.33 23.88 -11.25
N LEU A 102 19.54 23.10 -11.99
CA LEU A 102 19.47 21.63 -11.91
C LEU A 102 19.53 21.02 -13.30
N SER A 103 20.22 19.88 -13.42
CA SER A 103 20.26 19.11 -14.67
C SER A 103 20.38 17.61 -14.38
N TRP A 104 19.57 16.81 -15.07
CA TRP A 104 19.56 15.35 -14.94
C TRP A 104 20.53 14.70 -15.94
N SER A 105 21.16 13.60 -15.53
CA SER A 105 21.87 12.74 -16.49
C SER A 105 20.90 12.01 -17.41
N ARG A 106 21.39 11.48 -18.54
CA ARG A 106 20.56 10.75 -19.51
C ARG A 106 19.91 9.50 -18.90
N SER A 107 20.62 8.78 -18.02
CA SER A 107 20.05 7.66 -17.27
C SER A 107 19.08 8.09 -16.16
N GLY A 108 19.12 9.35 -15.72
CA GLY A 108 18.38 9.83 -14.55
C GLY A 108 18.97 9.39 -13.20
N HIS A 109 20.05 8.61 -13.15
CA HIS A 109 20.69 8.19 -11.90
C HIS A 109 21.56 9.26 -11.23
N LYS A 110 21.99 10.28 -11.99
CA LYS A 110 22.80 11.40 -11.48
C LYS A 110 22.08 12.72 -11.65
N LEU A 111 22.26 13.61 -10.68
CA LEU A 111 21.72 14.96 -10.68
C LEU A 111 22.84 15.98 -10.47
N LEU A 112 22.94 16.96 -11.36
CA LEU A 112 23.87 18.08 -11.28
C LEU A 112 23.14 19.27 -10.67
N SER A 113 23.74 19.87 -9.64
CA SER A 113 23.22 21.08 -9.01
C SER A 113 24.29 22.16 -8.92
N THR A 114 23.88 23.41 -9.09
CA THR A 114 24.73 24.57 -8.84
C THR A 114 24.09 25.49 -7.81
N SER A 115 24.92 26.26 -7.12
CA SER A 115 24.45 27.23 -6.15
C SER A 115 25.30 28.50 -6.16
N THR A 116 24.76 29.54 -5.53
CA THR A 116 25.48 30.79 -5.29
C THR A 116 26.57 30.66 -4.22
N ASP A 117 26.78 29.47 -3.62
CA ASP A 117 27.92 29.15 -2.77
C ASP A 117 29.23 28.86 -3.54
N ASN A 118 29.22 29.11 -4.86
CA ASN A 118 30.28 28.83 -5.81
C ASN A 118 30.61 27.34 -5.93
N THR A 119 29.68 26.44 -5.59
CA THR A 119 29.88 25.00 -5.75
C THR A 119 28.98 24.41 -6.83
N VAL A 120 29.53 23.42 -7.52
CA VAL A 120 28.83 22.55 -8.47
C VAL A 120 28.97 21.14 -7.95
N CYS A 121 27.83 20.49 -7.73
CA CYS A 121 27.76 19.17 -7.12
C CYS A 121 27.10 18.17 -8.07
N ILE A 122 27.65 16.96 -8.15
CA ILE A 122 27.04 15.82 -8.83
C ILE A 122 26.59 14.83 -7.76
N TRP A 123 25.30 14.52 -7.77
CA TRP A 123 24.64 13.67 -6.79
C TRP A 123 24.21 12.36 -7.41
N LYS A 124 24.31 11.28 -6.65
CA LYS A 124 23.68 10.01 -6.99
C LYS A 124 22.25 10.00 -6.45
N VAL A 125 21.26 9.94 -7.33
CA VAL A 125 19.84 10.14 -6.98
C VAL A 125 19.32 9.06 -6.02
N LEU A 126 19.74 7.81 -6.20
CA LEU A 126 19.28 6.66 -5.41
C LEU A 126 19.84 6.61 -3.98
N THR A 127 21.01 7.19 -3.71
CA THR A 127 21.60 7.19 -2.36
C THR A 127 21.56 8.57 -1.71
N GLY A 128 21.56 9.63 -2.51
CA GLY A 128 21.70 11.01 -2.05
C GLY A 128 23.15 11.43 -1.84
N ASP A 129 24.13 10.59 -2.22
CA ASP A 129 25.55 10.88 -1.99
C ASP A 129 26.08 11.90 -3.00
N CYS A 130 26.94 12.80 -2.51
CA CYS A 130 27.70 13.72 -3.35
C CYS A 130 28.88 12.96 -3.98
N LEU A 131 28.81 12.67 -5.27
CA LEU A 131 29.91 12.03 -6.01
C LEU A 131 31.07 13.00 -6.20
N HIS A 132 30.76 14.23 -6.63
CA HIS A 132 31.75 15.25 -6.92
C HIS A 132 31.27 16.60 -6.42
N LYS A 133 32.15 17.33 -5.73
CA LYS A 133 31.93 18.71 -5.30
C LYS A 133 33.06 19.58 -5.84
N LEU A 134 32.72 20.47 -6.76
CA LEU A 134 33.66 21.36 -7.42
C LEU A 134 33.45 22.78 -6.92
N LYS A 135 34.51 23.40 -6.41
CA LYS A 135 34.45 24.79 -5.94
C LYS A 135 35.05 25.73 -6.99
N PHE A 136 34.30 26.76 -7.31
CA PHE A 136 34.66 27.81 -8.26
C PHE A 136 34.99 29.11 -7.52
N PRO A 137 35.75 30.00 -8.16
CA PRO A 137 35.97 31.35 -7.62
C PRO A 137 34.72 32.23 -7.69
N TRP A 138 33.78 31.92 -8.60
CA TRP A 138 32.57 32.70 -8.84
C TRP A 138 31.31 31.81 -8.75
N PRO A 139 30.13 32.40 -8.45
CA PRO A 139 28.86 31.68 -8.45
C PRO A 139 28.56 31.04 -9.80
N CYS A 140 28.02 29.83 -9.83
CA CYS A 140 27.63 29.15 -11.06
C CYS A 140 26.12 29.26 -11.28
N LEU A 141 25.71 30.00 -12.31
CA LEU A 141 24.31 30.33 -12.56
C LEU A 141 23.57 29.26 -13.37
N GLN A 142 24.30 28.53 -14.21
CA GLN A 142 23.74 27.46 -15.05
C GLN A 142 24.74 26.31 -15.13
N ALA A 143 24.23 25.09 -15.13
CA ALA A 143 24.98 23.92 -15.55
C ALA A 143 24.08 22.90 -16.21
N SER A 144 24.63 22.14 -17.15
CA SER A 144 23.90 21.11 -17.87
C SER A 144 24.78 19.91 -18.17
N PHE A 145 24.26 18.69 -18.01
CA PHE A 145 24.92 17.50 -18.51
C PHE A 145 24.97 17.48 -20.03
N HIS A 146 25.99 16.84 -20.58
CA HIS A 146 26.01 16.52 -22.00
C HIS A 146 24.90 15.51 -22.31
N PRO A 147 24.02 15.74 -23.31
CA PRO A 147 22.82 14.92 -23.53
C PRO A 147 23.08 13.42 -23.70
N ARG A 148 24.23 13.06 -24.26
CA ARG A 148 24.65 11.66 -24.50
C ARG A 148 25.78 11.14 -23.61
N CYS A 149 26.43 11.98 -22.81
CA CYS A 149 27.66 11.59 -22.10
C CYS A 149 27.62 12.07 -20.64
N GLU A 150 27.34 11.16 -19.71
CA GLU A 150 27.21 11.51 -18.29
C GLU A 150 28.51 11.95 -17.62
N LEU A 151 29.65 11.70 -18.27
CA LEU A 151 30.97 12.11 -17.82
C LEU A 151 31.32 13.54 -18.27
N SER A 152 30.47 14.19 -19.07
CA SER A 152 30.72 15.54 -19.55
C SER A 152 29.59 16.47 -19.17
N PHE A 153 29.92 17.68 -18.71
CA PHE A 153 28.94 18.69 -18.34
C PHE A 153 29.49 20.09 -18.59
N LEU A 154 28.59 21.02 -18.87
CA LEU A 154 28.87 22.43 -19.11
C LEU A 154 28.51 23.23 -17.87
N VAL A 155 29.38 24.13 -17.45
CA VAL A 155 29.15 25.04 -16.33
C VAL A 155 29.33 26.46 -16.81
N LEU A 156 28.44 27.35 -16.37
CA LEU A 156 28.52 28.77 -16.62
C LEU A 156 28.73 29.54 -15.30
N PRO A 157 29.99 29.88 -14.95
CA PRO A 157 30.28 30.78 -13.86
C PRO A 157 29.90 32.22 -14.22
N MET A 158 29.50 32.99 -13.21
CA MET A 158 29.21 34.41 -13.34
C MET A 158 30.47 35.17 -13.83
N TRP A 159 30.29 36.05 -14.80
CA TRP A 159 31.34 36.90 -15.38
C TRP A 159 32.55 36.15 -15.97
N GLN A 160 32.38 34.90 -16.39
CA GLN A 160 33.40 34.12 -17.10
C GLN A 160 32.82 33.45 -18.34
N SER A 161 33.70 32.99 -19.23
CA SER A 161 33.30 32.13 -20.34
C SER A 161 32.85 30.75 -19.83
N ALA A 162 31.90 30.16 -20.54
CA ALA A 162 31.42 28.81 -20.26
C ALA A 162 32.57 27.79 -20.24
N ILE A 163 32.49 26.82 -19.33
CA ILE A 163 33.54 25.83 -19.11
C ILE A 163 32.97 24.44 -19.33
N LEU A 164 33.57 23.70 -20.26
CA LEU A 164 33.29 22.29 -20.48
C LEU A 164 34.17 21.44 -19.57
N PHE A 165 33.53 20.58 -18.77
CA PHE A 165 34.20 19.60 -17.93
C PHE A 165 34.02 18.21 -18.52
N LYS A 166 35.12 17.43 -18.51
CA LYS A 166 35.10 16.00 -18.80
C LYS A 166 35.77 15.22 -17.68
N VAL A 167 35.02 14.31 -17.09
CA VAL A 167 35.45 13.41 -16.03
C VAL A 167 36.20 12.24 -16.65
N ASN A 168 37.50 12.12 -16.39
CA ASN A 168 38.31 10.98 -16.83
C ASN A 168 38.65 10.09 -15.64
N VAL A 169 38.26 8.82 -15.67
CA VAL A 169 38.61 7.83 -14.66
C VAL A 169 39.98 7.25 -15.00
N ILE A 170 41.00 7.50 -14.16
CA ILE A 170 42.40 7.09 -14.39
C ILE A 170 42.66 5.68 -13.84
N SER A 171 42.06 5.33 -12.69
CA SER A 171 42.11 3.97 -12.13
C SER A 171 40.96 3.76 -11.14
N GLY A 172 40.39 2.55 -11.10
CA GLY A 172 39.17 2.23 -10.35
C GLY A 172 37.93 2.11 -11.25
N LYS A 173 36.83 1.57 -10.71
CA LYS A 173 35.52 1.62 -11.37
C LYS A 173 34.80 2.91 -10.96
N GLU A 174 33.99 3.46 -11.86
CA GLU A 174 33.17 4.63 -11.59
C GLU A 174 32.25 4.36 -10.37
N GLY A 175 32.33 5.20 -9.33
CA GLY A 175 31.60 5.02 -8.08
C GLY A 175 32.34 4.31 -6.94
N ASP A 176 33.63 4.00 -7.10
CA ASP A 176 34.51 3.54 -6.00
C ASP A 176 35.14 4.76 -5.31
N GLU A 177 35.17 4.82 -3.97
CA GLU A 177 35.70 5.97 -3.20
C GLU A 177 37.19 6.23 -3.47
N ASN A 178 37.90 5.20 -3.96
CA ASN A 178 39.33 5.25 -4.32
C ASN A 178 39.59 5.43 -5.82
N ALA A 179 38.57 5.76 -6.63
CA ALA A 179 38.78 6.02 -8.04
C ALA A 179 39.58 7.33 -8.24
N HIS A 180 40.78 7.22 -8.82
CA HIS A 180 41.56 8.39 -9.20
C HIS A 180 40.93 9.04 -10.44
N ILE A 181 40.21 10.14 -10.24
CA ILE A 181 39.49 10.86 -11.30
C ILE A 181 40.23 12.16 -11.62
N LYS A 182 40.48 12.41 -12.91
CA LYS A 182 41.02 13.68 -13.40
C LYS A 182 39.94 14.40 -14.19
N LEU A 183 39.63 15.61 -13.75
CA LEU A 183 38.73 16.52 -14.45
C LEU A 183 39.54 17.28 -15.50
N ASP A 184 39.21 17.03 -16.76
CA ASP A 184 39.69 17.86 -17.87
C ASP A 184 38.77 19.09 -17.96
N ARG A 185 39.37 20.27 -17.80
CA ARG A 185 38.69 21.56 -17.77
C ARG A 185 39.07 22.35 -19.01
N ARG A 186 38.10 22.61 -19.89
CA ARG A 186 38.31 23.35 -21.12
C ARG A 186 37.38 24.55 -21.19
N VAL A 187 37.95 25.74 -21.33
CA VAL A 187 37.19 27.01 -21.37
C VAL A 187 36.83 27.31 -22.82
N LEU A 188 35.57 27.65 -23.09
CA LEU A 188 35.15 28.05 -24.44
C LEU A 188 35.75 29.43 -24.75
N PRO A 189 36.39 29.60 -25.92
CA PRO A 189 37.08 30.84 -26.25
C PRO A 189 36.09 31.95 -26.60
N SER A 190 36.14 33.07 -25.86
CA SER A 190 35.35 34.27 -26.12
C SER A 190 36.05 35.51 -25.54
N ASP A 191 35.86 36.65 -26.19
CA ASP A 191 36.38 37.95 -25.76
C ASP A 191 35.52 38.57 -24.64
N GLU A 192 34.26 38.15 -24.53
CA GLU A 192 33.28 38.62 -23.56
C GLU A 192 32.77 37.47 -22.69
N PRO A 193 32.34 37.74 -21.43
CA PRO A 193 31.78 36.72 -20.58
C PRO A 193 30.45 36.21 -21.14
N HIS A 194 30.25 34.89 -21.07
CA HIS A 194 29.00 34.26 -21.49
C HIS A 194 27.92 34.46 -20.42
N ILE A 195 26.67 34.60 -20.86
CA ILE A 195 25.48 34.75 -20.01
C ILE A 195 24.52 33.58 -20.17
N ALA A 196 24.49 32.98 -21.35
CA ALA A 196 23.75 31.75 -21.61
C ALA A 196 24.64 30.74 -22.33
N ALA A 197 24.51 29.46 -21.98
CA ALA A 197 25.20 28.40 -22.68
C ALA A 197 24.40 27.09 -22.60
N SER A 198 24.21 26.41 -23.73
CA SER A 198 23.47 25.15 -23.80
C SER A 198 24.10 24.20 -24.82
N PHE A 199 23.88 22.90 -24.65
CA PHE A 199 24.30 21.90 -25.63
C PHE A 199 23.25 21.79 -26.75
N SER A 200 23.70 21.52 -27.97
CA SER A 200 22.80 21.00 -29.01
C SER A 200 22.18 19.67 -28.56
N ARG A 201 21.04 19.27 -29.11
CA ARG A 201 20.35 18.03 -28.70
C ARG A 201 21.25 16.78 -28.72
N LYS A 202 22.10 16.64 -29.75
CA LYS A 202 23.07 15.52 -29.85
C LYS A 202 24.32 15.72 -28.98
N GLY A 203 24.54 16.94 -28.48
CA GLY A 203 25.72 17.35 -27.73
C GLY A 203 26.96 17.59 -28.60
N THR A 204 26.85 17.51 -29.92
CA THR A 204 27.95 17.79 -30.86
C THR A 204 28.44 19.23 -30.78
N TYR A 205 27.55 20.16 -30.42
CA TYR A 205 27.84 21.58 -30.35
C TYR A 205 27.43 22.17 -29.00
N ALA A 206 28.13 23.22 -28.57
CA ALA A 206 27.78 24.09 -27.47
C ALA A 206 27.44 25.47 -28.03
N ILE A 207 26.22 25.93 -27.78
CA ILE A 207 25.70 27.22 -28.20
C ILE A 207 25.84 28.18 -27.02
N THR A 208 26.39 29.36 -27.25
CA THR A 208 26.65 30.36 -26.21
C THR A 208 26.11 31.72 -26.63
N GLY A 209 25.79 32.55 -25.64
CA GLY A 209 25.35 33.92 -25.83
C GLY A 209 25.97 34.85 -24.79
N ASP A 210 26.30 36.07 -25.19
CA ASP A 210 26.96 37.07 -24.33
C ASP A 210 26.09 38.32 -24.05
N ALA A 211 26.68 39.25 -23.29
CA ALA A 211 26.06 40.53 -22.92
C ALA A 211 25.82 41.49 -24.09
N LYS A 212 26.51 41.29 -25.22
CA LYS A 212 26.51 42.19 -26.39
C LYS A 212 25.68 41.65 -27.56
N GLY A 213 24.92 40.58 -27.31
CA GLY A 213 24.06 39.94 -28.31
C GLY A 213 24.80 39.05 -29.30
N HIS A 214 26.03 38.64 -28.99
CA HIS A 214 26.79 37.71 -29.82
C HIS A 214 26.42 36.28 -29.45
N VAL A 215 26.04 35.49 -30.45
CA VAL A 215 25.71 34.08 -30.33
C VAL A 215 26.76 33.29 -31.10
N ALA A 216 27.40 32.32 -30.43
CA ALA A 216 28.46 31.52 -31.02
C ALA A 216 28.24 30.02 -30.76
N ILE A 217 28.50 29.21 -31.78
CA ILE A 217 28.39 27.76 -31.76
C ILE A 217 29.79 27.16 -31.83
N TYR A 218 30.13 26.37 -30.82
CA TYR A 218 31.42 25.68 -30.70
C TYR A 218 31.21 24.18 -30.85
N GLN A 219 32.13 23.51 -31.53
CA GLN A 219 32.16 22.05 -31.53
C GLN A 219 32.66 21.53 -30.17
N THR A 220 31.95 20.58 -29.56
CA THR A 220 32.25 20.16 -28.17
C THR A 220 33.54 19.35 -28.03
N LEU A 221 33.98 18.71 -29.11
CA LEU A 221 35.17 17.85 -29.10
C LEU A 221 36.48 18.63 -28.99
N ASP A 222 36.61 19.70 -29.79
CA ASP A 222 37.83 20.51 -29.94
C ASP A 222 37.66 21.97 -29.52
N LEU A 223 36.44 22.39 -29.15
CA LEU A 223 36.05 23.76 -28.81
C LEU A 223 36.33 24.78 -29.91
N LYS A 224 36.38 24.34 -31.17
CA LYS A 224 36.51 25.24 -32.31
C LYS A 224 35.18 25.93 -32.57
N ARG A 225 35.20 27.24 -32.78
CA ARG A 225 34.03 28.00 -33.22
C ARG A 225 33.69 27.60 -34.66
N VAL A 226 32.46 27.15 -34.87
CA VAL A 226 31.94 26.69 -36.16
C VAL A 226 31.14 27.79 -36.85
N SER A 227 30.32 28.50 -36.06
CA SER A 227 29.47 29.58 -36.54
C SER A 227 29.32 30.62 -35.44
N SER A 228 29.13 31.87 -35.83
CA SER A 228 28.80 32.96 -34.94
C SER A 228 28.03 34.05 -35.66
N PHE A 229 27.19 34.76 -34.92
CA PHE A 229 26.42 35.88 -35.42
C PHE A 229 26.10 36.86 -34.29
N ARG A 230 25.62 38.05 -34.65
CA ARG A 230 25.27 39.08 -33.66
C ARG A 230 23.87 39.59 -33.89
N LEU A 231 23.07 39.64 -32.83
CA LEU A 231 21.73 40.23 -32.85
C LEU A 231 21.81 41.70 -33.28
N LEU A 232 20.94 42.12 -34.20
CA LEU A 232 20.87 43.50 -34.69
C LEU A 232 20.55 44.51 -33.59
N SER A 233 19.80 44.08 -32.57
CA SER A 233 19.48 44.91 -31.41
C SER A 233 20.68 45.13 -30.48
N GLY A 234 21.74 44.32 -30.59
CA GLY A 234 22.87 44.30 -29.65
C GLY A 234 22.45 43.93 -28.22
N ALA A 235 21.25 43.37 -28.05
CA ALA A 235 20.68 43.08 -26.75
C ALA A 235 21.33 41.84 -26.12
N GLU A 236 21.53 41.88 -24.80
CA GLU A 236 22.03 40.76 -24.00
C GLU A 236 21.21 39.49 -24.23
N VAL A 237 21.91 38.36 -24.44
CA VAL A 237 21.31 37.03 -24.53
C VAL A 237 21.14 36.46 -23.12
N ARG A 238 19.90 36.30 -22.68
CA ARG A 238 19.57 35.86 -21.31
C ARG A 238 19.45 34.35 -21.15
N ASN A 239 18.87 33.68 -22.14
CA ASN A 239 18.72 32.23 -22.14
C ASN A 239 18.75 31.73 -23.60
N ILE A 240 19.35 30.56 -23.79
CA ILE A 240 19.32 29.78 -25.03
C ILE A 240 18.75 28.42 -24.70
N GLU A 241 17.58 28.13 -25.26
CA GLU A 241 16.90 26.85 -25.11
C GLU A 241 16.95 26.10 -26.44
N VAL A 242 17.11 24.78 -26.37
CA VAL A 242 17.40 23.96 -27.54
C VAL A 242 16.29 22.95 -27.75
N GLY A 243 15.74 22.92 -28.97
CA GLY A 243 14.83 21.90 -29.44
C GLY A 243 15.56 20.80 -30.23
N ARG A 244 14.80 20.03 -30.99
CA ARG A 244 15.21 18.97 -31.93
C ARG A 244 16.12 19.52 -33.04
N ASP A 245 15.58 20.44 -33.85
CA ASP A 245 16.26 20.96 -35.04
C ASP A 245 16.49 22.48 -34.99
N CYS A 246 16.00 23.12 -33.93
CA CYS A 246 16.07 24.57 -33.76
C CYS A 246 16.48 24.95 -32.33
N PHE A 247 16.86 26.20 -32.14
CA PHE A 247 17.12 26.77 -30.81
C PHE A 247 16.49 28.15 -30.70
N ALA A 248 16.03 28.48 -29.50
CA ALA A 248 15.40 29.75 -29.18
C ALA A 248 16.36 30.62 -28.36
N VAL A 249 16.56 31.85 -28.81
CA VAL A 249 17.36 32.88 -28.14
C VAL A 249 16.41 33.88 -27.49
N ASN A 250 16.40 33.90 -26.15
CA ASN A 250 15.68 34.90 -25.37
C ASN A 250 16.61 36.07 -25.05
N ALA A 251 16.35 37.23 -25.67
CA ALA A 251 17.15 38.43 -25.49
C ALA A 251 16.44 39.49 -24.62
N SER A 252 17.22 40.41 -24.06
CA SER A 252 16.72 41.49 -23.20
C SER A 252 15.85 42.54 -23.92
N ASP A 253 15.81 42.50 -25.26
CA ASP A 253 14.96 43.35 -26.11
C ASP A 253 13.49 42.87 -26.19
N ARG A 254 13.11 41.89 -25.36
CA ARG A 254 11.73 41.36 -25.20
C ARG A 254 11.26 40.49 -26.36
N VAL A 255 12.16 40.13 -27.28
CA VAL A 255 11.86 39.29 -28.43
C VAL A 255 12.58 37.96 -28.29
N ILE A 256 11.82 36.87 -28.34
CA ILE A 256 12.36 35.51 -28.46
C ILE A 256 12.52 35.21 -29.94
N ARG A 257 13.72 34.76 -30.34
CA ARG A 257 14.05 34.46 -31.74
C ARG A 257 14.35 32.98 -31.90
N VAL A 258 13.74 32.34 -32.89
CA VAL A 258 13.94 30.91 -33.16
C VAL A 258 14.80 30.77 -34.41
N TYR A 259 15.90 30.03 -34.29
CA TYR A 259 16.83 29.77 -35.40
C TYR A 259 16.89 28.28 -35.71
N SER A 260 17.03 27.92 -36.99
CA SER A 260 17.37 26.56 -37.39
C SER A 260 18.84 26.28 -37.08
N THR A 261 19.12 25.15 -36.45
CA THR A 261 20.49 24.76 -36.12
C THR A 261 21.30 24.51 -37.40
N ASP A 262 20.73 23.78 -38.36
CA ASP A 262 21.41 23.39 -39.60
C ASP A 262 21.69 24.57 -40.52
N MET A 263 20.77 25.53 -40.61
CA MET A 263 20.98 26.75 -41.40
C MET A 263 22.14 27.58 -40.86
N ILE A 264 22.22 27.75 -39.54
CA ILE A 264 23.30 28.50 -38.90
C ILE A 264 24.63 27.78 -39.04
N LEU A 265 24.66 26.47 -38.83
CA LEU A 265 25.87 25.66 -39.02
C LEU A 265 26.37 25.71 -40.46
N SER A 266 25.47 25.67 -41.45
CA SER A 266 25.82 25.74 -42.88
C SER A 266 26.33 27.11 -43.30
N ALA A 267 25.83 28.18 -42.67
CA ALA A 267 26.22 29.55 -42.98
C ALA A 267 27.60 29.96 -42.42
N GLY A 268 28.08 29.29 -41.38
CA GLY A 268 29.37 29.63 -40.74
C GLY A 268 29.31 30.93 -39.95
N ASP A 269 30.38 31.72 -39.96
CA ASP A 269 30.42 33.05 -39.32
C ASP A 269 29.65 34.07 -40.18
N ILE A 270 28.60 34.66 -39.63
CA ILE A 270 27.69 35.58 -40.32
C ILE A 270 27.94 37.00 -39.82
N GLU A 271 28.20 37.93 -40.74
CA GLU A 271 28.25 39.36 -40.43
C GLU A 271 26.82 39.91 -40.27
N GLY A 272 26.34 39.98 -39.02
CA GLY A 272 25.02 40.49 -38.67
C GLY A 272 24.10 39.42 -38.05
N GLU A 273 22.79 39.67 -38.05
CA GLU A 273 21.80 38.71 -37.53
C GLU A 273 21.22 37.89 -38.69
N PRO A 274 21.31 36.55 -38.65
CA PRO A 274 20.61 35.70 -39.61
C PRO A 274 19.10 35.90 -39.47
N GLU A 275 18.35 35.66 -40.54
CA GLU A 275 16.90 35.72 -40.49
C GLU A 275 16.38 34.60 -39.57
N PRO A 276 15.72 34.91 -38.43
CA PRO A 276 15.15 33.89 -37.59
C PRO A 276 13.92 33.28 -38.27
N LEU A 277 13.71 31.98 -38.04
CA LEU A 277 12.50 31.28 -38.47
C LEU A 277 11.24 31.96 -37.92
N GLN A 278 11.30 32.37 -36.66
CA GLN A 278 10.20 33.06 -36.01
C GLN A 278 10.68 34.08 -34.97
N LYS A 279 9.96 35.20 -34.86
CA LYS A 279 10.11 36.20 -33.80
C LYS A 279 8.85 36.21 -32.95
N LEU A 280 8.99 35.97 -31.65
CA LEU A 280 7.89 35.91 -30.70
C LEU A 280 8.00 37.08 -29.72
N GLN A 281 6.92 37.87 -29.61
CA GLN A 281 6.85 39.03 -28.73
C GLN A 281 5.39 39.36 -28.39
N ASP A 282 5.17 39.96 -27.22
CA ASP A 282 3.89 40.55 -26.84
C ASP A 282 3.90 42.04 -27.20
N MET A 283 3.31 42.39 -28.35
CA MET A 283 3.24 43.77 -28.82
C MET A 283 2.33 44.66 -27.98
N VAL A 284 1.37 44.07 -27.26
CA VAL A 284 0.35 44.79 -26.49
C VAL A 284 0.94 45.26 -25.17
N ASN A 285 1.41 44.32 -24.34
CA ASN A 285 1.92 44.65 -23.01
C ASN A 285 3.42 44.91 -22.99
N LYS A 286 4.12 44.64 -24.10
CA LYS A 286 5.59 44.73 -24.22
C LYS A 286 6.29 43.96 -23.10
N THR A 287 5.79 42.75 -22.86
CA THR A 287 6.20 41.85 -21.77
C THR A 287 7.64 41.40 -21.94
N MET A 288 8.41 41.40 -20.85
CA MET A 288 9.75 40.78 -20.82
C MET A 288 9.62 39.30 -20.43
N TRP A 289 10.43 38.44 -21.04
CA TRP A 289 10.42 37.00 -20.79
C TRP A 289 11.49 36.60 -19.79
N LYS A 290 11.09 35.82 -18.78
CA LYS A 290 11.99 35.30 -17.74
C LYS A 290 12.72 34.05 -18.23
N LYS A 291 11.99 33.10 -18.78
CA LYS A 291 12.48 31.83 -19.33
C LYS A 291 11.52 31.33 -20.41
N CYS A 292 12.03 30.53 -21.35
CA CYS A 292 11.23 29.81 -22.32
C CYS A 292 11.56 28.31 -22.29
N CYS A 293 10.75 27.48 -22.93
CA CYS A 293 11.01 26.08 -23.18
C CYS A 293 10.21 25.60 -24.40
N PHE A 294 10.70 24.57 -25.10
CA PHE A 294 9.97 23.91 -26.18
C PHE A 294 8.99 22.86 -25.62
N SER A 295 7.95 22.53 -26.39
CA SER A 295 7.12 21.33 -26.16
C SER A 295 7.90 20.04 -26.45
N TYR A 296 7.33 18.89 -26.08
CA TYR A 296 7.97 17.58 -26.28
C TYR A 296 8.24 17.23 -27.75
N ASP A 297 7.47 17.80 -28.67
CA ASP A 297 7.53 17.62 -30.12
C ASP A 297 8.09 18.84 -30.88
N ASP A 298 8.49 19.91 -30.17
CA ASP A 298 8.89 21.20 -30.71
C ASP A 298 7.83 21.96 -31.52
N GLU A 299 6.56 21.56 -31.49
CA GLU A 299 5.51 22.30 -32.19
C GLU A 299 5.15 23.60 -31.48
N TYR A 300 5.29 23.64 -30.15
CA TYR A 300 4.97 24.80 -29.33
C TYR A 300 6.19 25.35 -28.59
N ILE A 301 6.14 26.65 -28.33
CA ILE A 301 7.10 27.36 -27.48
C ILE A 301 6.32 27.99 -26.33
N CYS A 302 6.70 27.66 -25.11
CA CYS A 302 6.13 28.26 -23.90
C CYS A 302 7.11 29.28 -23.32
N ALA A 303 6.64 30.47 -22.95
CA ALA A 303 7.47 31.46 -22.24
C ALA A 303 6.76 32.04 -21.02
N ALA A 304 7.54 32.20 -19.95
CA ALA A 304 7.10 32.80 -18.69
C ALA A 304 7.32 34.31 -18.70
N ALA A 305 6.26 35.08 -18.42
CA ALA A 305 6.34 36.51 -18.25
C ALA A 305 7.14 36.88 -16.98
N ALA A 306 8.02 37.87 -17.07
CA ALA A 306 8.91 38.25 -15.97
C ALA A 306 8.25 39.18 -14.93
N ARG A 307 7.09 39.76 -15.23
CA ARG A 307 6.38 40.73 -14.37
C ARG A 307 4.95 40.34 -14.03
N SER A 308 4.47 39.21 -14.54
CA SER A 308 3.14 38.67 -14.27
C SER A 308 3.21 37.15 -14.18
N SER A 309 2.26 36.57 -13.46
CA SER A 309 2.06 35.12 -13.44
C SER A 309 1.30 34.68 -14.69
N SER A 310 1.93 34.82 -15.86
CA SER A 310 1.32 34.48 -17.15
C SER A 310 2.28 33.68 -18.02
N LEU A 311 1.81 32.55 -18.52
CA LEU A 311 2.53 31.70 -19.46
C LEU A 311 1.91 31.87 -20.84
N TYR A 312 2.73 32.11 -21.84
CA TYR A 312 2.31 32.29 -23.22
C TYR A 312 2.77 31.07 -24.01
N ILE A 313 1.86 30.48 -24.77
CA ILE A 313 2.13 29.34 -25.64
C ILE A 313 1.95 29.81 -27.08
N TRP A 314 3.02 29.75 -27.87
CA TRP A 314 2.99 30.00 -29.31
C TRP A 314 3.13 28.71 -30.08
N GLU A 315 2.46 28.66 -31.22
CA GLU A 315 2.74 27.67 -32.25
C GLU A 315 3.98 28.09 -33.04
N ARG A 316 4.96 27.19 -33.20
CA ARG A 316 6.25 27.51 -33.82
C ARG A 316 6.15 27.77 -35.32
N SER A 317 5.28 27.04 -36.02
CA SER A 317 5.09 27.10 -37.48
C SER A 317 4.50 28.44 -37.94
N ILE A 318 3.46 28.91 -37.24
CA ILE A 318 2.70 30.13 -37.59
C ILE A 318 3.19 31.34 -36.79
N GLY A 319 3.68 31.14 -35.56
CA GLY A 319 4.16 32.20 -34.69
C GLY A 319 3.07 32.96 -33.93
N ASN A 320 1.83 32.47 -33.95
CA ASN A 320 0.70 33.05 -33.23
C ASN A 320 0.62 32.52 -31.79
N VAL A 321 0.11 33.36 -30.88
CA VAL A 321 -0.22 32.93 -29.51
C VAL A 321 -1.47 32.06 -29.59
N VAL A 322 -1.36 30.82 -29.14
CA VAL A 322 -2.49 29.86 -29.09
C VAL A 322 -3.23 30.01 -27.76
N LYS A 323 -2.48 30.12 -26.66
CA LYS A 323 -3.05 30.18 -25.31
C LYS A 323 -2.21 31.06 -24.39
N ILE A 324 -2.89 31.78 -23.50
CA ILE A 324 -2.27 32.48 -22.37
C ILE A 324 -2.85 31.85 -21.09
N LEU A 325 -2.00 31.20 -20.30
CA LEU A 325 -2.37 30.64 -19.00
C LEU A 325 -2.13 31.69 -17.93
N GLN A 326 -3.16 31.98 -17.14
CA GLN A 326 -3.11 32.99 -16.09
C GLN A 326 -3.03 32.32 -14.72
N GLY A 327 -1.90 32.46 -14.05
CA GLY A 327 -1.74 32.09 -12.64
C GLY A 327 -2.23 33.18 -11.69
N THR A 328 -1.83 33.07 -10.42
CA THR A 328 -2.22 34.01 -9.37
C THR A 328 -1.78 35.44 -9.68
N LYS A 329 -2.73 36.39 -9.66
CA LYS A 329 -2.45 37.81 -9.92
C LYS A 329 -1.50 38.38 -8.87
N GLY A 330 -0.48 39.11 -9.33
CA GLY A 330 0.50 39.79 -8.46
C GLY A 330 1.76 38.98 -8.16
N GLU A 331 1.79 37.70 -8.55
CA GLU A 331 2.99 36.86 -8.41
C GLU A 331 3.89 36.93 -9.64
N VAL A 332 5.16 36.58 -9.44
CA VAL A 332 6.18 36.56 -10.50
C VAL A 332 6.63 35.13 -10.74
N LEU A 333 6.71 34.74 -12.01
CA LEU A 333 7.24 33.44 -12.42
C LEU A 333 8.77 33.43 -12.31
N LEU A 334 9.29 32.37 -11.69
CA LEU A 334 10.72 32.16 -11.52
C LEU A 334 11.29 31.23 -12.58
N ASP A 335 10.59 30.12 -12.83
CA ASP A 335 11.04 29.04 -13.71
C ASP A 335 9.84 28.40 -14.43
N VAL A 336 10.08 27.82 -15.61
CA VAL A 336 9.10 27.06 -16.39
C VAL A 336 9.81 25.91 -17.11
N VAL A 337 9.20 24.72 -17.09
CA VAL A 337 9.65 23.54 -17.82
C VAL A 337 8.46 22.80 -18.41
N TRP A 338 8.65 22.25 -19.60
CA TRP A 338 7.68 21.40 -20.28
C TRP A 338 8.00 19.91 -20.03
N HIS A 339 6.98 19.08 -19.88
CA HIS A 339 7.14 17.64 -19.67
C HIS A 339 7.62 16.94 -20.95
N PRO A 340 8.67 16.11 -20.92
CA PRO A 340 9.39 15.64 -22.12
C PRO A 340 8.59 14.74 -23.07
N SER A 341 7.42 14.25 -22.67
CA SER A 341 6.57 13.36 -23.47
C SER A 341 5.07 13.65 -23.40
N ARG A 342 4.64 14.71 -22.69
CA ARG A 342 3.22 14.99 -22.45
C ARG A 342 2.93 16.50 -22.55
N PRO A 343 1.70 16.91 -22.88
CA PRO A 343 1.29 18.32 -22.91
C PRO A 343 1.07 18.88 -21.50
N ILE A 344 2.14 18.91 -20.70
CA ILE A 344 2.12 19.34 -19.29
C ILE A 344 3.23 20.37 -19.09
N VAL A 345 2.90 21.47 -18.40
CA VAL A 345 3.85 22.51 -18.03
C VAL A 345 3.92 22.62 -16.50
N ALA A 346 5.15 22.59 -15.97
CA ALA A 346 5.42 22.92 -14.58
C ALA A 346 6.02 24.33 -14.51
N ALA A 347 5.45 25.18 -13.67
CA ALA A 347 5.88 26.58 -13.52
C ALA A 347 5.98 26.97 -12.06
N ILE A 348 7.01 27.73 -11.69
CA ILE A 348 7.26 28.16 -10.32
C ILE A 348 6.80 29.61 -10.14
N ALA A 349 5.88 29.84 -9.22
CA ALA A 349 5.44 31.16 -8.78
C ALA A 349 5.36 31.19 -7.25
N ALA A 350 5.77 32.30 -6.63
CA ALA A 350 5.72 32.50 -5.17
C ALA A 350 6.30 31.35 -4.30
N GLY A 351 7.26 30.58 -4.84
CA GLY A 351 7.87 29.45 -4.13
C GLY A 351 7.14 28.11 -4.26
N VAL A 352 6.08 28.06 -5.07
CA VAL A 352 5.24 26.88 -5.28
C VAL A 352 5.36 26.42 -6.74
N VAL A 353 5.37 25.10 -6.96
CA VAL A 353 5.38 24.53 -8.32
C VAL A 353 3.93 24.27 -8.76
N SER A 354 3.44 25.06 -9.72
CA SER A 354 2.14 24.87 -10.37
C SER A 354 2.24 23.90 -11.55
N ILE A 355 1.28 23.00 -11.69
CA ILE A 355 1.15 22.07 -12.81
C ILE A 355 -0.05 22.46 -13.66
N TRP A 356 0.20 22.61 -14.95
CA TRP A 356 -0.76 22.91 -15.99
C TRP A 356 -0.82 21.74 -16.96
N LYS A 357 -2.01 21.21 -17.22
CA LYS A 357 -2.20 20.08 -18.14
C LYS A 357 -3.47 20.27 -18.96
N GLN A 358 -3.66 19.40 -19.93
CA GLN A 358 -4.90 19.32 -20.71
C GLN A 358 -6.07 18.84 -19.83
N HIS A 359 -7.25 19.45 -19.97
CA HIS A 359 -8.48 18.95 -19.38
C HIS A 359 -8.84 17.55 -19.94
N GLU A 360 -8.78 16.54 -19.08
CA GLU A 360 -9.15 15.17 -19.42
C GLU A 360 -10.67 14.99 -19.28
N VAL A 361 -11.40 15.05 -20.39
CA VAL A 361 -12.83 14.69 -20.42
C VAL A 361 -12.94 13.16 -20.32
N GLN A 362 -13.59 12.67 -19.26
CA GLN A 362 -13.89 11.26 -19.11
C GLN A 362 -15.19 10.94 -19.85
N SER A 363 -15.15 10.01 -20.80
CA SER A 363 -16.34 9.55 -21.54
C SER A 363 -16.74 8.13 -21.11
N TRP A 364 -18.05 7.86 -21.14
CA TRP A 364 -18.64 6.57 -20.81
C TRP A 364 -18.14 5.42 -21.69
N THR A 365 -17.75 5.71 -22.93
CA THR A 365 -17.17 4.74 -23.88
C THR A 365 -15.89 4.08 -23.36
N SER A 366 -15.15 4.73 -22.43
CA SER A 366 -13.99 4.12 -21.77
C SER A 366 -14.36 3.02 -20.77
N PHE A 367 -15.58 3.07 -20.20
CA PHE A 367 -16.10 2.05 -19.28
C PHE A 367 -16.84 0.94 -20.02
N ALA A 368 -17.47 1.26 -21.15
CA ALA A 368 -18.18 0.32 -22.01
C ALA A 368 -17.83 0.62 -23.48
N PRO A 369 -16.80 -0.02 -24.06
CA PRO A 369 -16.34 0.26 -25.43
C PRO A 369 -17.40 0.02 -26.51
N GLU A 370 -18.36 -0.85 -26.22
CA GLU A 370 -19.50 -1.17 -27.10
C GLU A 370 -20.60 -0.10 -27.06
N PHE A 371 -20.52 0.85 -26.13
CA PHE A 371 -21.47 1.94 -25.99
C PHE A 371 -20.80 3.27 -26.33
N LYS A 372 -21.25 3.91 -27.41
CA LYS A 372 -20.81 5.24 -27.79
C LYS A 372 -21.87 6.26 -27.37
N GLU A 373 -21.47 7.21 -26.52
CA GLU A 373 -22.31 8.35 -26.17
C GLU A 373 -22.52 9.22 -27.42
N LEU A 374 -23.79 9.47 -27.77
CA LEU A 374 -24.18 10.27 -28.93
C LEU A 374 -24.90 11.52 -28.42
N ASP A 375 -24.45 12.70 -28.85
CA ASP A 375 -25.06 13.97 -28.49
C ASP A 375 -26.36 14.25 -29.27
N GLU A 376 -26.53 13.62 -30.42
CA GLU A 376 -27.68 13.76 -31.31
C GLU A 376 -28.18 12.38 -31.77
N ASN A 377 -29.43 12.31 -32.25
CA ASN A 377 -29.97 11.10 -32.83
C ASN A 377 -29.20 10.79 -34.12
N VAL A 378 -28.43 9.71 -34.12
CA VAL A 378 -27.79 9.17 -35.33
C VAL A 378 -28.79 8.21 -35.98
N GLU A 379 -29.13 8.46 -37.25
CA GLU A 379 -29.91 7.50 -38.04
C GLU A 379 -29.07 6.23 -38.20
N TYR A 380 -29.64 5.11 -37.76
CA TYR A 380 -29.07 3.79 -38.02
C TYR A 380 -29.37 3.45 -39.48
N ASP A 381 -28.33 3.46 -40.34
CA ASP A 381 -28.42 2.85 -41.66
C ASP A 381 -28.43 1.34 -41.44
N GLU A 382 -29.60 0.72 -41.61
CA GLU A 382 -29.76 -0.74 -41.56
C GLU A 382 -28.85 -1.38 -42.61
N ASP A 383 -27.95 -2.27 -42.17
CA ASP A 383 -27.12 -3.05 -43.09
C ASP A 383 -27.98 -4.17 -43.68
N GLU A 384 -27.83 -4.47 -44.98
CA GLU A 384 -28.70 -5.43 -45.70
C GLU A 384 -28.62 -6.86 -45.10
N GLY A 385 -27.63 -7.14 -44.25
CA GLY A 385 -27.48 -8.40 -43.51
C GLY A 385 -28.27 -8.52 -42.19
N ASP A 386 -28.97 -7.47 -41.74
CA ASP A 386 -29.72 -7.48 -40.48
C ASP A 386 -31.10 -8.18 -40.58
N PHE A 387 -31.58 -8.41 -41.81
CA PHE A 387 -32.85 -9.08 -42.09
C PHE A 387 -32.64 -10.32 -42.99
N ASP A 388 -32.56 -11.49 -42.34
CA ASP A 388 -32.72 -12.84 -42.93
C ASP A 388 -31.56 -13.47 -43.73
N GLU A 389 -30.30 -13.33 -43.28
CA GLU A 389 -29.23 -14.28 -43.64
C GLU A 389 -28.63 -14.98 -42.40
N MET A 390 -29.13 -16.18 -42.08
CA MET A 390 -28.25 -17.18 -41.47
C MET A 390 -27.41 -17.73 -42.62
N ASP A 391 -26.17 -17.25 -42.69
CA ASP A 391 -25.19 -17.63 -43.70
C ASP A 391 -24.79 -19.12 -43.50
N GLU A 392 -25.66 -20.06 -43.90
CA GLU A 392 -25.43 -21.52 -43.81
C GLU A 392 -24.33 -21.99 -44.80
N ASP A 393 -23.86 -21.11 -45.69
CA ASP A 393 -22.81 -21.36 -46.69
C ASP A 393 -21.59 -20.42 -46.57
N LYS A 394 -21.30 -19.87 -45.38
CA LYS A 394 -19.91 -19.52 -45.04
C LYS A 394 -19.14 -20.79 -44.70
N THR A 395 -19.00 -21.70 -45.68
CA THR A 395 -17.69 -22.33 -45.84
C THR A 395 -16.72 -21.19 -45.98
N MET A 396 -15.96 -20.94 -44.92
CA MET A 396 -14.75 -20.15 -45.06
C MET A 396 -13.95 -20.86 -46.14
N THR A 397 -13.97 -20.33 -47.36
CA THR A 397 -12.80 -20.43 -48.22
C THR A 397 -11.73 -19.68 -47.45
N VAL A 398 -11.11 -20.42 -46.55
CA VAL A 398 -9.84 -20.08 -45.96
C VAL A 398 -8.98 -19.79 -47.17
N ASN A 399 -8.73 -18.51 -47.41
CA ASN A 399 -7.63 -18.11 -48.25
C ASN A 399 -6.43 -18.78 -47.56
N GLU A 400 -5.86 -19.83 -48.15
CA GLU A 400 -4.78 -20.60 -47.52
C GLU A 400 -3.57 -19.69 -47.22
N GLU A 401 -3.50 -18.50 -47.84
CA GLU A 401 -2.55 -17.44 -47.50
C GLU A 401 -2.83 -16.70 -46.17
N LYS A 402 -4.05 -16.74 -45.61
CA LYS A 402 -4.40 -16.03 -44.36
C LYS A 402 -4.38 -16.90 -43.09
N VAL A 403 -4.22 -18.21 -43.22
CA VAL A 403 -4.03 -19.09 -42.05
C VAL A 403 -2.56 -19.20 -41.65
N GLU A 404 -1.62 -18.75 -42.48
CA GLU A 404 -0.23 -18.53 -42.04
C GLU A 404 -0.07 -17.28 -41.15
N GLU A 405 -1.03 -16.34 -41.12
CA GLU A 405 -1.00 -15.15 -40.23
C GLU A 405 -1.64 -15.39 -38.84
N ALA A 406 -2.35 -16.51 -38.63
CA ALA A 406 -3.07 -16.76 -37.37
C ALA A 406 -2.22 -17.41 -36.26
N GLU A 407 -0.96 -17.73 -36.54
CA GLU A 407 0.05 -18.17 -35.57
C GLU A 407 1.15 -17.11 -35.44
N GLU A 408 0.79 -15.87 -35.15
CA GLU A 408 1.78 -14.86 -34.76
C GLU A 408 2.31 -15.23 -33.36
N GLU A 409 3.55 -15.71 -33.29
CA GLU A 409 4.24 -15.95 -32.02
C GLU A 409 4.57 -14.60 -31.38
N ILE A 410 3.67 -14.11 -30.52
CA ILE A 410 3.85 -12.84 -29.80
C ILE A 410 4.85 -13.04 -28.67
N ASP A 411 5.99 -12.37 -28.79
CA ASP A 411 7.01 -12.35 -27.74
C ASP A 411 6.52 -11.54 -26.52
N VAL A 412 6.20 -12.25 -25.43
CA VAL A 412 5.74 -11.65 -24.16
C VAL A 412 6.88 -11.19 -23.25
N VAL A 413 8.14 -11.44 -23.62
CA VAL A 413 9.32 -11.06 -22.82
C VAL A 413 10.20 -10.02 -23.50
N THR A 414 10.15 -9.91 -24.83
CA THR A 414 10.90 -8.88 -25.54
C THR A 414 10.18 -7.56 -25.45
N VAL A 415 10.94 -6.55 -24.99
CA VAL A 415 10.46 -5.18 -24.88
C VAL A 415 10.75 -4.48 -26.20
N GLU A 416 9.71 -4.21 -26.97
CA GLU A 416 9.83 -3.35 -28.15
C GLU A 416 9.92 -1.88 -27.72
N MET A 417 10.81 -1.13 -28.37
CA MET A 417 11.04 0.26 -28.00
C MET A 417 9.88 1.13 -28.51
N SER A 418 9.20 1.81 -27.58
CA SER A 418 8.11 2.73 -27.93
C SER A 418 8.61 3.87 -28.80
N SER A 419 7.93 4.11 -29.93
CA SER A 419 8.24 5.19 -30.87
C SER A 419 8.14 6.60 -30.26
N ALA A 420 7.42 6.75 -29.14
CA ALA A 420 7.34 7.99 -28.38
C ALA A 420 8.65 8.33 -27.65
N PHE A 421 9.49 7.32 -27.38
CA PHE A 421 10.81 7.45 -26.76
C PHE A 421 11.95 7.07 -27.70
N ALA A 422 11.64 6.51 -28.87
CA ALA A 422 12.59 6.28 -29.93
C ALA A 422 13.03 7.62 -30.52
N ASP A 423 14.28 7.99 -30.25
CA ASP A 423 14.99 8.94 -31.09
C ASP A 423 14.91 8.40 -32.52
N ARG A 424 14.13 9.04 -33.42
CA ARG A 424 13.96 8.66 -34.84
C ARG A 424 15.25 8.80 -35.68
N ASP A 425 16.41 8.67 -35.05
CA ASP A 425 17.70 8.68 -35.71
C ASP A 425 18.20 7.23 -35.81
N PRO A 426 18.19 6.61 -37.00
CA PRO A 426 18.47 5.19 -37.19
C PRO A 426 19.91 4.76 -36.83
N ASP A 427 20.81 5.73 -36.59
CA ASP A 427 22.21 5.51 -36.16
C ASP A 427 22.40 5.49 -34.63
N ASP A 428 21.36 5.74 -33.84
CA ASP A 428 21.47 5.74 -32.37
C ASP A 428 21.30 4.32 -31.80
N SER A 429 22.31 3.87 -31.05
CA SER A 429 22.14 2.72 -30.16
C SER A 429 21.35 3.18 -28.94
N PRO A 430 20.11 2.72 -28.74
CA PRO A 430 19.38 3.08 -27.54
C PRO A 430 20.13 2.57 -26.32
N LEU A 431 20.25 3.41 -25.28
CA LEU A 431 20.55 2.90 -23.94
C LEU A 431 19.48 1.85 -23.63
N PRO A 432 19.84 0.62 -23.20
CA PRO A 432 18.85 -0.36 -22.79
C PRO A 432 17.89 0.28 -21.79
N GLU A 433 16.58 0.13 -21.97
CA GLU A 433 15.60 0.66 -21.02
C GLU A 433 15.90 0.23 -19.57
N GLU A 434 16.60 -0.90 -19.40
CA GLU A 434 17.06 -1.47 -18.14
C GLU A 434 17.95 -0.53 -17.29
N ASP A 435 18.61 0.47 -17.87
CA ASP A 435 19.58 1.34 -17.16
C ASP A 435 19.04 2.77 -16.89
N GLN A 436 17.75 3.03 -17.15
CA GLN A 436 17.11 4.32 -16.85
C GLN A 436 16.39 4.30 -15.49
N LEU A 437 16.56 5.37 -14.70
CA LEU A 437 15.86 5.57 -13.44
C LEU A 437 14.40 5.98 -13.69
N LEU A 438 13.50 5.00 -13.58
CA LEU A 438 12.06 5.22 -13.74
C LEU A 438 11.43 5.85 -12.50
N PHE A 439 11.73 5.32 -11.32
CA PHE A 439 11.24 5.82 -10.04
C PHE A 439 12.31 5.62 -8.96
N ILE A 440 12.25 6.42 -7.89
CA ILE A 440 13.10 6.19 -6.72
C ILE A 440 12.37 5.18 -5.83
N PRO A 441 12.93 3.98 -5.57
CA PRO A 441 12.38 3.06 -4.59
C PRO A 441 12.50 3.74 -3.23
N GLN A 442 11.42 4.38 -2.80
CA GLN A 442 11.33 4.88 -1.46
C GLN A 442 10.89 3.76 -0.52
N ALA A 443 11.03 4.10 0.72
CA ALA A 443 11.52 3.30 1.79
C ALA A 443 10.97 4.07 3.00
N PRO A 444 10.00 3.58 3.79
CA PRO A 444 9.52 4.29 4.95
C PRO A 444 10.68 4.55 5.87
N GLU A 445 11.06 5.82 5.99
CA GLU A 445 11.90 6.29 7.07
C GLU A 445 11.19 5.89 8.37
N ILE A 446 11.82 4.95 9.08
CA ILE A 446 11.53 4.59 10.46
C ILE A 446 12.23 5.67 11.28
N GLU A 447 11.47 6.46 12.05
CA GLU A 447 12.06 7.26 13.13
C GLU A 447 12.45 6.28 14.24
N ASP A 448 13.76 6.08 14.45
CA ASP A 448 14.28 5.33 15.60
C ASP A 448 14.09 6.17 16.87
N PRO A 449 13.42 5.64 17.92
CA PRO A 449 13.26 6.34 19.18
C PRO A 449 14.39 5.98 20.15
N GLU A 450 15.63 6.41 19.91
CA GLU A 450 16.72 6.26 20.89
C GLU A 450 17.68 7.46 20.88
N ASP A 451 17.23 8.58 21.46
CA ASP A 451 18.11 9.56 22.12
C ASP A 451 17.65 9.71 23.58
N ALA A 452 17.78 8.63 24.35
CA ALA A 452 17.77 8.67 25.82
C ALA A 452 18.46 7.41 26.38
N ASP A 453 19.51 7.68 27.15
CA ASP A 453 20.21 6.81 28.09
C ASP A 453 21.24 5.81 27.55
N GLY A 454 22.51 6.09 27.90
CA GLY A 454 23.69 5.38 27.47
C GLY A 454 23.85 3.99 28.09
N ALA A 455 24.44 3.09 27.30
CA ALA A 455 25.03 1.84 27.72
C ALA A 455 26.27 1.51 26.86
N PRO A 456 27.25 0.74 27.38
CA PRO A 456 28.66 0.88 27.03
C PRO A 456 29.09 0.12 25.76
N GLU A 457 30.18 0.62 25.17
CA GLU A 457 30.87 0.09 23.99
C GLU A 457 31.08 -1.43 24.02
N TRP A 458 30.68 -2.11 22.94
CA TRP A 458 31.22 -3.41 22.57
C TRP A 458 31.77 -3.37 21.15
N SER A 459 33.08 -3.50 21.05
CA SER A 459 33.85 -3.53 19.80
C SER A 459 33.58 -4.80 18.98
N SER A 460 33.19 -4.64 17.72
CA SER A 460 33.14 -5.71 16.72
C SER A 460 34.51 -5.90 16.02
N PRO A 461 35.03 -7.14 15.87
CA PRO A 461 36.23 -7.41 15.07
C PRO A 461 35.94 -7.43 13.56
N SER A 462 36.85 -6.84 12.79
CA SER A 462 36.80 -6.67 11.33
C SER A 462 36.84 -7.98 10.53
N PRO A 463 36.10 -8.11 9.40
CA PRO A 463 36.20 -9.25 8.50
C PRO A 463 37.34 -9.07 7.49
N ILE A 464 38.27 -10.03 7.46
CA ILE A 464 39.36 -10.13 6.48
C ILE A 464 38.87 -10.94 5.28
N HIS A 465 38.81 -10.31 4.11
CA HIS A 465 38.72 -10.99 2.81
C HIS A 465 40.11 -11.45 2.32
N PRO A 466 40.22 -12.62 1.68
CA PRO A 466 41.32 -12.88 0.74
C PRO A 466 40.80 -13.00 -0.70
N LYS A 467 41.34 -12.16 -1.59
CA LYS A 467 41.25 -12.29 -3.05
C LYS A 467 42.22 -13.35 -3.56
N ALA A 468 41.76 -14.10 -4.57
CA ALA A 468 42.52 -15.08 -5.32
C ALA A 468 43.53 -14.47 -6.30
N LYS A 469 44.64 -15.18 -6.55
CA LYS A 469 45.38 -15.19 -7.83
C LYS A 469 45.90 -16.60 -8.10
N GLY A 470 45.73 -17.07 -9.35
CA GLY A 470 46.10 -18.40 -9.81
C GLY A 470 47.55 -18.53 -10.30
N GLY A 471 47.95 -19.77 -10.61
CA GLY A 471 49.19 -20.04 -11.35
C GLY A 471 49.89 -21.37 -11.05
N ARG A 472 49.48 -22.42 -11.77
CA ARG A 472 50.16 -23.69 -12.17
C ARG A 472 51.59 -24.05 -11.66
N LYS A 473 51.68 -25.36 -11.33
CA LYS A 473 52.71 -26.39 -11.64
C LYS A 473 53.79 -26.76 -10.59
N LYS A 474 53.78 -28.08 -10.32
CA LYS A 474 54.88 -29.04 -10.10
C LYS A 474 55.86 -28.82 -8.94
N GLY A 475 56.02 -29.84 -8.09
CA GLY A 475 57.23 -30.00 -7.28
C GLY A 475 57.07 -30.96 -6.12
N ARG A 476 57.70 -32.13 -6.25
CA ARG A 476 57.84 -33.19 -5.25
C ARG A 476 59.00 -32.85 -4.31
N LEU A 477 59.00 -33.49 -3.12
CA LEU A 477 60.14 -33.84 -2.24
C LEU A 477 60.55 -32.90 -1.08
N LYS A 478 60.43 -33.52 0.11
CA LYS A 478 61.40 -33.71 1.22
C LYS A 478 61.95 -32.52 2.01
N LEU A 479 61.75 -32.67 3.32
CA LEU A 479 62.72 -32.57 4.44
C LEU A 479 63.90 -31.62 4.27
N ILE A 480 64.11 -30.73 5.25
CA ILE A 480 65.28 -30.71 6.13
C ILE A 480 65.01 -29.78 7.33
N ALA A 481 65.60 -30.17 8.45
CA ALA A 481 65.43 -29.68 9.81
C ALA A 481 66.42 -28.54 10.18
N CYS A 482 66.36 -28.20 11.49
CA CYS A 482 67.34 -27.47 12.33
C CYS A 482 67.33 -25.93 12.26
N ASP A 483 67.49 -25.17 13.35
CA ASP A 483 68.05 -25.53 14.67
C ASP A 483 67.69 -24.50 15.78
N LYS A 484 67.45 -25.06 16.99
CA LYS A 484 67.88 -24.67 18.36
C LYS A 484 67.81 -23.21 18.86
N MET A 485 67.22 -23.05 20.06
CA MET A 485 67.99 -22.77 21.30
C MET A 485 67.24 -23.06 22.63
N LYS A 486 67.80 -24.02 23.39
CA LYS A 486 67.92 -24.31 24.85
C LYS A 486 66.99 -23.59 25.87
N MET A 487 66.21 -24.28 26.73
CA MET A 487 66.47 -25.17 27.92
C MET A 487 66.63 -24.47 29.28
N SER A 488 65.67 -24.68 30.20
CA SER A 488 65.78 -25.18 31.60
C SER A 488 64.36 -25.17 32.22
N SER A 489 63.88 -25.99 33.17
CA SER A 489 64.37 -27.16 33.91
C SER A 489 63.16 -27.84 34.63
N SER A 490 63.32 -29.13 34.95
CA SER A 490 62.62 -29.96 35.95
C SER A 490 61.21 -30.54 35.65
N ALA A 491 61.16 -31.87 35.68
CA ALA A 491 60.01 -32.77 35.51
C ALA A 491 59.43 -33.20 36.89
N PRO A 492 58.32 -33.98 37.00
CA PRO A 492 58.28 -35.39 36.59
C PRO A 492 56.97 -35.79 35.85
N ARG A 493 57.12 -36.48 34.70
CA ARG A 493 56.92 -37.93 34.47
C ARG A 493 55.46 -38.31 34.11
N LEU A 494 55.16 -38.71 32.86
CA LEU A 494 55.50 -39.99 32.19
C LEU A 494 54.57 -41.13 32.69
N LEU A 495 53.85 -41.94 31.90
CA LEU A 495 54.09 -42.57 30.58
C LEU A 495 52.77 -43.21 30.07
N ARG A 496 52.49 -43.15 28.75
CA ARG A 496 52.52 -44.24 27.73
C ARG A 496 51.45 -45.34 27.89
N ASN A 497 50.91 -45.98 26.86
CA ASN A 497 51.01 -45.92 25.39
C ASN A 497 49.85 -46.79 24.82
N PRO A 498 49.55 -46.70 23.53
CA PRO A 498 48.50 -47.45 22.82
C PRO A 498 48.97 -48.84 22.35
N PRO A 499 48.09 -49.71 21.80
CA PRO A 499 48.13 -49.94 20.34
C PRO A 499 46.78 -50.30 19.64
N ILE A 500 46.53 -49.66 18.48
CA ILE A 500 46.28 -50.18 17.11
C ILE A 500 45.43 -51.47 16.86
N PHE A 501 44.30 -51.26 16.12
CA PHE A 501 43.55 -52.05 15.12
C PHE A 501 42.93 -53.43 15.52
N ARG A 502 41.68 -53.82 15.18
CA ARG A 502 40.94 -53.75 13.90
C ARG A 502 39.42 -54.01 14.09
N GLU A 503 38.61 -53.31 13.27
CA GLU A 503 37.24 -53.59 12.73
C GLU A 503 36.17 -54.39 13.53
N LYS A 504 35.02 -53.73 13.80
CA LYS A 504 33.69 -54.15 13.30
C LYS A 504 32.59 -53.09 13.53
N ILE A 505 31.66 -53.07 12.58
CA ILE A 505 30.49 -52.21 12.35
C ILE A 505 29.46 -52.27 13.50
N LEU A 506 28.91 -51.13 13.94
CA LEU A 506 27.48 -50.91 14.30
C LEU A 506 27.21 -49.52 14.93
N GLY A 507 26.19 -48.83 14.41
CA GLY A 507 25.15 -48.12 15.18
C GLY A 507 25.51 -46.84 15.95
N SER A 508 25.05 -45.69 15.41
CA SER A 508 25.03 -44.39 16.08
C SER A 508 24.04 -44.37 17.27
N ALA A 509 24.52 -43.97 18.44
CA ALA A 509 23.68 -43.61 19.59
C ALA A 509 23.84 -42.13 19.92
N THR A 510 22.70 -41.47 20.04
CA THR A 510 22.45 -40.11 20.51
C THR A 510 22.78 -39.96 22.00
N CYS A 511 23.37 -38.83 22.39
CA CYS A 511 23.64 -38.51 23.79
C CYS A 511 22.56 -37.56 24.33
N ALA A 512 21.81 -38.04 25.32
CA ALA A 512 20.79 -37.32 26.05
C ALA A 512 21.41 -36.43 27.13
N VAL A 513 20.86 -35.22 27.31
CA VAL A 513 21.04 -34.42 28.53
C VAL A 513 19.72 -34.46 29.30
N GLN A 514 19.79 -34.98 30.52
CA GLN A 514 18.69 -35.19 31.46
C GLN A 514 18.08 -33.86 31.90
N SER A 515 16.77 -33.68 31.70
CA SER A 515 15.95 -32.74 32.46
C SER A 515 15.20 -33.49 33.57
N LYS A 516 15.24 -32.95 34.79
CA LYS A 516 14.58 -33.52 35.97
C LYS A 516 13.07 -33.51 35.78
N ALA A 517 12.46 -34.67 36.03
CA ALA A 517 11.03 -34.89 35.98
C ALA A 517 10.27 -34.05 37.03
N TYR A 518 9.34 -33.23 36.55
CA TYR A 518 8.10 -32.92 37.26
C TYR A 518 6.99 -33.72 36.59
N CYS A 519 6.52 -34.78 37.27
CA CYS A 519 5.35 -35.53 36.86
C CYS A 519 4.12 -34.61 37.05
N SER A 520 3.59 -34.05 35.95
CA SER A 520 2.29 -33.41 35.90
C SER A 520 1.48 -34.11 34.80
N GLN A 521 0.23 -34.46 35.10
CA GLN A 521 -0.67 -35.20 34.19
C GLN A 521 -0.59 -34.58 32.78
N ALA A 522 -0.16 -35.37 31.80
CA ALA A 522 -0.14 -34.93 30.42
C ALA A 522 -1.58 -34.61 29.99
N VAL A 523 -1.84 -33.36 29.63
CA VAL A 523 -3.10 -32.97 29.00
C VAL A 523 -3.20 -33.77 27.70
N SER A 524 -4.10 -34.75 27.67
CA SER A 524 -4.21 -35.70 26.56
C SER A 524 -5.07 -35.10 25.46
N MET A 525 -4.54 -35.02 24.25
CA MET A 525 -5.27 -34.47 23.11
C MET A 525 -6.45 -35.38 22.73
N PRO A 526 -7.67 -34.85 22.51
CA PRO A 526 -8.83 -35.65 22.11
C PRO A 526 -8.54 -36.52 20.86
N PRO A 527 -9.15 -37.70 20.73
CA PRO A 527 -8.97 -38.56 19.56
C PRO A 527 -9.51 -37.89 18.29
N CYS A 528 -8.88 -38.16 17.16
CA CYS A 528 -9.37 -37.77 15.84
C CYS A 528 -8.93 -38.83 14.83
N ASP A 529 -9.91 -39.40 14.12
CA ASP A 529 -9.68 -40.47 13.16
C ASP A 529 -9.29 -39.93 11.77
N PHE A 530 -9.29 -38.61 11.60
CA PHE A 530 -8.88 -37.96 10.36
C PHE A 530 -7.37 -37.96 10.22
N GLN A 531 -6.88 -38.54 9.12
CA GLN A 531 -5.48 -38.48 8.74
C GLN A 531 -5.28 -37.35 7.72
N PRO A 532 -4.53 -36.29 8.07
CA PRO A 532 -4.26 -35.21 7.13
C PRO A 532 -3.37 -35.71 5.98
N THR A 533 -3.57 -35.15 4.80
CA THR A 533 -2.69 -35.41 3.66
C THR A 533 -1.31 -34.81 3.98
N PRO A 534 -0.20 -35.58 3.86
CA PRO A 534 1.13 -35.05 4.14
C PRO A 534 1.46 -33.86 3.23
N TYR A 535 2.01 -32.80 3.81
CA TYR A 535 2.51 -31.66 3.06
C TYR A 535 3.88 -32.02 2.43
N THR A 536 3.87 -32.50 1.20
CA THR A 536 5.09 -32.96 0.50
C THR A 536 5.76 -31.84 -0.30
N VAL A 537 7.01 -31.50 0.05
CA VAL A 537 7.89 -30.63 -0.75
C VAL A 537 8.64 -31.50 -1.77
N LEU A 538 8.19 -31.53 -3.02
CA LEU A 538 8.90 -32.22 -4.11
C LEU A 538 9.65 -31.21 -4.97
N ILE A 539 10.96 -31.46 -5.15
CA ILE A 539 11.89 -30.49 -5.75
C ILE A 539 11.68 -30.31 -7.27
N ASN A 540 10.93 -31.15 -7.98
CA ASN A 540 10.97 -31.11 -9.47
C ASN A 540 9.71 -31.53 -10.27
N THR A 541 8.53 -31.82 -9.69
CA THR A 541 7.31 -32.10 -10.50
C THR A 541 6.04 -31.75 -9.73
N CYS A 542 5.00 -31.31 -10.45
CA CYS A 542 3.75 -30.73 -9.94
C CYS A 542 3.07 -31.52 -8.79
N GLN A 543 3.18 -31.03 -7.54
CA GLN A 543 2.09 -30.89 -6.54
C GLN A 543 2.60 -30.22 -5.21
N TYR A 544 2.13 -28.99 -4.98
CA TYR A 544 1.78 -28.25 -3.74
C TYR A 544 2.68 -28.06 -2.47
N GLY A 545 3.98 -28.37 -2.42
CA GLY A 545 4.80 -27.99 -1.24
C GLY A 545 5.97 -27.05 -1.51
N ARG A 546 5.96 -25.83 -0.94
CA ARG A 546 7.19 -25.01 -0.69
C ARG A 546 7.61 -25.14 0.77
N THR A 547 8.91 -25.07 1.06
CA THR A 547 9.40 -25.07 2.45
C THR A 547 8.85 -23.88 3.24
N TYR A 548 8.82 -23.98 4.56
CA TYR A 548 8.37 -22.90 5.44
C TYR A 548 9.19 -21.62 5.20
N GLU A 549 10.50 -21.75 5.06
CA GLU A 549 11.44 -20.66 4.83
C GLU A 549 11.17 -19.97 3.48
N GLU A 550 10.91 -20.74 2.42
CA GLU A 550 10.52 -20.20 1.11
C GLU A 550 9.18 -19.46 1.18
N ILE A 551 8.19 -19.99 1.91
CA ILE A 551 6.89 -19.31 2.08
C ILE A 551 7.06 -18.00 2.85
N VAL A 552 7.88 -18.00 3.91
CA VAL A 552 8.20 -16.78 4.65
C VAL A 552 8.90 -15.76 3.75
N ALA A 553 9.86 -16.19 2.92
CA ALA A 553 10.56 -15.32 1.98
C ALA A 553 9.61 -14.75 0.90
N LEU A 554 8.77 -15.59 0.30
CA LEU A 554 7.78 -15.18 -0.69
C LEU A 554 6.76 -14.22 -0.09
N ARG A 555 6.28 -14.49 1.14
CA ARG A 555 5.38 -13.57 1.84
C ARG A 555 6.03 -12.21 2.04
N LYS A 556 7.26 -12.16 2.56
CA LYS A 556 8.00 -10.89 2.77
C LYS A 556 8.17 -10.10 1.49
N LYS A 557 8.34 -10.80 0.37
CA LYS A 557 8.55 -10.18 -0.94
C LYS A 557 7.25 -9.75 -1.64
N HIS A 558 6.20 -10.56 -1.57
CA HIS A 558 5.04 -10.45 -2.47
C HIS A 558 3.73 -10.09 -1.77
N LEU A 559 3.61 -10.29 -0.46
CA LEU A 559 2.40 -9.91 0.28
C LEU A 559 2.65 -8.62 1.04
N HIS A 560 1.61 -7.77 1.13
CA HIS A 560 1.68 -6.53 1.91
C HIS A 560 2.20 -6.82 3.33
N PRO A 561 3.11 -5.99 3.88
CA PRO A 561 3.72 -6.19 5.19
C PRO A 561 2.74 -5.85 6.33
N ILE A 562 1.56 -6.47 6.32
CA ILE A 562 0.63 -6.50 7.47
C ILE A 562 1.20 -7.47 8.53
N VAL A 563 2.47 -7.28 8.91
CA VAL A 563 3.22 -8.18 9.79
C VAL A 563 2.57 -8.28 11.17
N LYS A 564 1.86 -7.22 11.61
CA LYS A 564 1.06 -7.18 12.84
C LYS A 564 -0.14 -8.16 12.87
N THR A 565 -0.49 -8.79 11.74
CA THR A 565 -1.53 -9.86 11.69
C THR A 565 -0.96 -11.26 11.84
N LEU A 566 0.36 -11.43 11.83
CA LEU A 566 0.98 -12.70 12.19
C LEU A 566 1.03 -12.79 13.71
N TYR A 567 0.12 -13.60 14.24
CA TYR A 567 -0.17 -13.63 15.67
C TYR A 567 0.93 -14.24 16.54
N TYR A 568 1.65 -15.24 16.02
CA TYR A 568 2.65 -16.00 16.78
C TYR A 568 4.07 -15.66 16.35
N ARG A 569 5.03 -15.74 17.28
CA ARG A 569 6.48 -15.54 17.11
C ARG A 569 7.03 -16.30 15.91
N ARG A 570 6.64 -17.58 15.80
CA ARG A 570 6.77 -18.38 14.57
C ARG A 570 5.38 -18.57 13.98
N PRO A 571 5.03 -17.86 12.89
CA PRO A 571 3.76 -17.99 12.21
C PRO A 571 3.41 -19.45 11.89
N LEU A 572 2.14 -19.83 12.05
CA LEU A 572 1.67 -21.16 11.68
C LEU A 572 1.40 -21.21 10.18
N LEU A 573 1.98 -22.20 9.51
CA LEU A 573 1.62 -22.56 8.14
C LEU A 573 0.57 -23.69 8.19
N ILE A 574 -0.69 -23.29 8.25
CA ILE A 574 -1.84 -24.21 8.24
C ILE A 574 -2.07 -24.69 6.81
N HIS A 575 -2.09 -26.01 6.62
CA HIS A 575 -2.30 -26.65 5.32
C HIS A 575 -3.72 -27.20 5.17
N GLN A 576 -4.28 -27.75 6.26
CA GLN A 576 -5.54 -28.49 6.19
C GLN A 576 -6.38 -28.26 7.44
N GLY A 577 -7.70 -28.37 7.30
CA GLY A 577 -8.65 -28.33 8.41
C GLY A 577 -9.72 -29.42 8.28
N HIS A 578 -10.19 -29.93 9.42
CA HIS A 578 -11.26 -30.93 9.50
C HIS A 578 -12.06 -30.74 10.79
N LYS A 579 -13.36 -30.46 10.67
CA LYS A 579 -14.26 -30.13 11.79
C LYS A 579 -13.67 -29.04 12.70
N GLN A 580 -13.35 -29.33 13.95
CA GLN A 580 -12.74 -28.41 14.90
C GLN A 580 -11.21 -28.35 14.85
N TRP A 581 -10.58 -29.13 13.97
CA TRP A 581 -9.14 -29.32 13.92
C TRP A 581 -8.48 -28.56 12.76
N LEU A 582 -7.30 -28.04 13.02
CA LEU A 582 -6.37 -27.52 12.02
C LEU A 582 -5.05 -28.31 12.06
N PHE A 583 -4.43 -28.47 10.90
CA PHE A 583 -3.17 -29.19 10.73
C PHE A 583 -2.17 -28.28 10.01
N ASP A 584 -0.97 -28.16 10.57
CA ASP A 584 0.11 -27.44 9.91
C ASP A 584 0.88 -28.30 8.90
N HIS A 585 1.77 -27.66 8.17
CA HIS A 585 2.68 -28.29 7.21
C HIS A 585 3.60 -29.40 7.79
N GLU A 586 3.81 -29.46 9.11
CA GLU A 586 4.58 -30.52 9.77
C GLU A 586 3.66 -31.69 10.20
N GLY A 587 2.35 -31.58 9.94
CA GLY A 587 1.32 -32.53 10.38
C GLY A 587 0.89 -32.35 11.82
N LYS A 588 1.36 -31.30 12.52
CA LYS A 588 0.94 -31.04 13.90
C LYS A 588 -0.51 -30.56 13.91
N ARG A 589 -1.29 -31.20 14.79
CA ARG A 589 -2.72 -30.94 14.98
C ARG A 589 -2.95 -29.88 16.06
N TYR A 590 -3.93 -29.01 15.82
CA TYR A 590 -4.37 -27.99 16.75
C TYR A 590 -5.90 -27.97 16.89
N LEU A 591 -6.40 -27.84 18.11
CA LEU A 591 -7.81 -27.51 18.37
C LEU A 591 -8.03 -26.02 18.06
N ASP A 592 -8.90 -25.74 17.09
CA ASP A 592 -9.21 -24.37 16.70
C ASP A 592 -10.31 -23.77 17.60
N MET A 593 -9.87 -22.98 18.58
CA MET A 593 -10.78 -22.25 19.47
C MET A 593 -11.06 -20.83 18.99
N PHE A 594 -10.74 -20.50 17.74
CA PHE A 594 -10.91 -19.15 17.18
C PHE A 594 -11.63 -19.10 15.82
N ALA A 595 -11.69 -20.22 15.10
CA ALA A 595 -12.48 -20.44 13.90
C ALA A 595 -12.23 -19.44 12.77
N GLY A 596 -10.96 -19.11 12.48
CA GLY A 596 -10.62 -18.11 11.46
C GLY A 596 -11.24 -16.73 11.74
N ILE A 597 -11.22 -16.29 13.00
CA ILE A 597 -11.91 -15.09 13.51
C ILE A 597 -13.44 -15.23 13.44
N VAL A 598 -13.98 -16.32 13.99
CA VAL A 598 -15.44 -16.63 14.06
C VAL A 598 -16.08 -16.83 12.68
N THR A 599 -15.28 -17.13 11.65
CA THR A 599 -15.74 -17.28 10.26
C THR A 599 -16.18 -18.71 9.98
N VAL A 600 -15.48 -19.70 10.54
CA VAL A 600 -15.83 -21.12 10.40
C VAL A 600 -16.87 -21.48 11.47
N SER A 601 -18.13 -21.57 11.07
CA SER A 601 -19.26 -21.85 11.96
C SER A 601 -19.44 -23.34 12.19
N VAL A 602 -19.80 -24.11 11.17
CA VAL A 602 -20.19 -25.52 11.29
C VAL A 602 -19.02 -26.50 11.27
N GLY A 603 -17.81 -26.01 11.00
CA GLY A 603 -16.58 -26.80 11.02
C GLY A 603 -15.80 -26.73 9.71
N HIS A 604 -14.49 -26.95 9.81
CA HIS A 604 -13.58 -26.99 8.68
C HIS A 604 -13.89 -28.17 7.76
N GLY A 605 -14.00 -27.92 6.46
CA GLY A 605 -14.21 -28.98 5.46
C GLY A 605 -15.48 -29.81 5.67
N HIS A 606 -16.57 -29.18 6.10
CA HIS A 606 -17.84 -29.88 6.33
C HIS A 606 -18.38 -30.51 5.03
N PRO A 607 -18.62 -31.84 4.96
CA PRO A 607 -18.97 -32.52 3.70
C PRO A 607 -20.18 -31.92 2.98
N LYS A 608 -21.27 -31.63 3.71
CA LYS A 608 -22.48 -31.04 3.14
C LYS A 608 -22.25 -29.64 2.54
N VAL A 609 -21.37 -28.84 3.14
CA VAL A 609 -21.05 -27.49 2.65
C VAL A 609 -20.14 -27.58 1.42
N GLN A 610 -19.17 -28.50 1.42
CA GLN A 610 -18.31 -28.76 0.27
C GLN A 610 -19.11 -29.26 -0.93
N GLU A 611 -19.97 -30.26 -0.72
CA GLU A 611 -20.83 -30.81 -1.79
C GLU A 611 -21.74 -29.73 -2.39
N ALA A 612 -22.35 -28.89 -1.56
CA ALA A 612 -23.18 -27.77 -2.04
C ALA A 612 -22.38 -26.78 -2.89
N ALA A 613 -21.17 -26.41 -2.45
CA ALA A 613 -20.29 -25.51 -3.19
C ALA A 613 -19.84 -26.12 -4.53
N GLU A 614 -19.37 -27.37 -4.53
CA GLU A 614 -18.90 -28.08 -5.72
C GLU A 614 -20.02 -28.28 -6.75
N LYS A 615 -21.20 -28.70 -6.28
CA LYS A 615 -22.37 -28.88 -7.13
C LYS A 615 -22.78 -27.57 -7.79
N GLN A 616 -22.86 -26.48 -7.02
CA GLN A 616 -23.23 -25.19 -7.57
C GLN A 616 -22.15 -24.63 -8.51
N MET A 617 -20.87 -24.82 -8.20
CA MET A 617 -19.76 -24.38 -9.05
C MET A 617 -19.77 -25.07 -10.43
N ARG A 618 -20.13 -26.36 -10.50
CA ARG A 618 -20.28 -27.09 -11.77
C ARG A 618 -21.44 -26.60 -12.63
N LEU A 619 -22.50 -26.06 -12.00
CA LEU A 619 -23.68 -25.56 -12.69
C LEU A 619 -23.52 -24.10 -13.11
N LEU A 620 -23.16 -23.24 -12.15
CA LEU A 620 -23.02 -21.80 -12.34
C LEU A 620 -22.15 -21.23 -11.21
N GLY A 621 -20.88 -20.92 -11.53
CA GLY A 621 -19.94 -20.33 -10.58
C GLY A 621 -20.22 -18.86 -10.26
N HIS A 622 -20.69 -18.09 -11.24
CA HIS A 622 -21.05 -16.69 -11.03
C HIS A 622 -22.02 -16.18 -12.09
N THR A 623 -23.02 -15.42 -11.63
CA THR A 623 -23.71 -14.39 -12.39
C THR A 623 -24.12 -13.29 -11.41
N THR A 624 -24.15 -12.04 -11.85
CA THR A 624 -24.62 -10.93 -11.00
C THR A 624 -26.14 -11.00 -10.88
N HIS A 625 -26.70 -10.59 -9.73
CA HIS A 625 -28.15 -10.56 -9.48
C HIS A 625 -28.94 -9.52 -10.30
N ILE A 626 -28.29 -8.86 -11.27
CA ILE A 626 -29.00 -8.17 -12.37
C ILE A 626 -29.79 -9.18 -13.22
N TYR A 627 -29.34 -10.43 -13.27
CA TYR A 627 -30.07 -11.56 -13.82
C TYR A 627 -30.67 -12.41 -12.70
N MET A 628 -31.80 -13.04 -12.96
CA MET A 628 -32.43 -13.96 -12.01
C MET A 628 -31.76 -15.33 -12.03
N PHE A 629 -31.59 -15.93 -10.87
CA PHE A 629 -31.18 -17.32 -10.70
C PHE A 629 -31.76 -17.88 -9.39
N PRO A 630 -32.08 -19.19 -9.32
CA PRO A 630 -32.87 -19.71 -8.20
C PRO A 630 -32.23 -19.52 -6.83
N LYS A 631 -30.91 -19.74 -6.76
CA LYS A 631 -30.21 -19.93 -5.49
C LYS A 631 -30.14 -18.69 -4.61
N VAL A 632 -30.17 -17.48 -5.18
CA VAL A 632 -30.29 -16.24 -4.38
C VAL A 632 -31.66 -16.13 -3.71
N HIS A 633 -32.73 -16.50 -4.41
CA HIS A 633 -34.10 -16.41 -3.89
C HIS A 633 -34.35 -17.46 -2.81
N GLU A 634 -33.94 -18.71 -3.04
CA GLU A 634 -34.06 -19.80 -2.07
C GLU A 634 -33.30 -19.49 -0.79
N TYR A 635 -32.07 -18.98 -0.90
CA TYR A 635 -31.30 -18.60 0.27
C TYR A 635 -31.89 -17.38 1.00
N ALA A 636 -32.36 -16.37 0.27
CA ALA A 636 -33.00 -15.20 0.87
C ALA A 636 -34.27 -15.57 1.65
N GLU A 637 -35.13 -16.44 1.09
CA GLU A 637 -36.32 -16.96 1.77
C GLU A 637 -35.94 -17.70 3.06
N LYS A 638 -34.97 -18.60 2.98
CA LYS A 638 -34.53 -19.39 4.13
C LYS A 638 -33.91 -18.52 5.22
N LEU A 639 -33.10 -17.53 4.86
CA LEU A 639 -32.51 -16.59 5.82
C LEU A 639 -33.60 -15.73 6.47
N ALA A 640 -34.56 -15.21 5.68
CA ALA A 640 -35.68 -14.42 6.20
C ALA A 640 -36.57 -15.25 7.15
N SER A 641 -36.72 -16.56 6.92
CA SER A 641 -37.49 -17.45 7.82
C SER A 641 -36.93 -17.55 9.24
N LYS A 642 -35.64 -17.22 9.43
CA LYS A 642 -34.99 -17.20 10.75
C LYS A 642 -35.10 -15.83 11.43
N MET A 643 -35.73 -14.83 10.82
CA MET A 643 -35.88 -13.48 11.38
C MET A 643 -37.25 -13.30 12.06
N PRO A 644 -37.37 -12.37 13.03
CA PRO A 644 -38.67 -11.95 13.55
C PRO A 644 -39.58 -11.36 12.47
N GLU A 645 -40.89 -11.36 12.74
CA GLU A 645 -41.88 -10.76 11.86
C GLU A 645 -41.54 -9.30 11.49
N GLY A 646 -41.68 -8.96 10.21
CA GLY A 646 -41.37 -7.64 9.66
C GLY A 646 -39.94 -7.46 9.11
N LEU A 647 -38.99 -8.34 9.44
CA LEU A 647 -37.62 -8.32 8.91
C LEU A 647 -37.44 -9.35 7.79
N ASN A 648 -37.99 -9.05 6.61
CA ASN A 648 -38.10 -10.01 5.51
C ASN A 648 -37.38 -9.59 4.21
N THR A 649 -36.78 -8.40 4.16
CA THR A 649 -36.06 -7.94 2.96
C THR A 649 -34.57 -8.17 3.12
N VAL A 650 -34.01 -9.07 2.31
CA VAL A 650 -32.61 -9.50 2.37
C VAL A 650 -31.80 -8.85 1.23
N MET A 651 -30.69 -8.22 1.57
CA MET A 651 -29.68 -7.77 0.62
C MET A 651 -28.35 -8.48 0.88
N LEU A 652 -27.83 -9.19 -0.10
CA LEU A 652 -26.63 -10.01 0.02
C LEU A 652 -25.36 -9.26 -0.40
N MET A 653 -24.28 -9.47 0.35
CA MET A 653 -22.98 -8.79 0.22
C MET A 653 -21.84 -9.77 0.48
N ASN A 654 -20.59 -9.31 0.45
CA ASN A 654 -19.43 -10.20 0.62
C ASN A 654 -18.79 -10.13 2.01
N SER A 655 -18.97 -9.01 2.71
CA SER A 655 -18.28 -8.76 3.98
C SER A 655 -19.15 -8.03 5.00
N GLY A 656 -18.82 -8.19 6.29
CA GLY A 656 -19.50 -7.46 7.36
C GLY A 656 -19.28 -5.94 7.28
N SER A 657 -18.13 -5.49 6.76
CA SER A 657 -17.86 -4.07 6.51
C SER A 657 -18.84 -3.50 5.48
N GLU A 658 -19.07 -4.21 4.36
CA GLU A 658 -20.08 -3.83 3.36
C GLU A 658 -21.49 -3.79 3.96
N ALA A 659 -21.85 -4.81 4.74
CA ALA A 659 -23.17 -4.89 5.38
C ALA A 659 -23.40 -3.71 6.35
N ASN A 660 -22.39 -3.35 7.14
CA ASN A 660 -22.48 -2.22 8.07
C ASN A 660 -22.48 -0.86 7.36
N ASP A 661 -21.68 -0.68 6.30
CA ASP A 661 -21.77 0.52 5.46
C ASP A 661 -23.16 0.67 4.84
N MET A 662 -23.75 -0.44 4.39
CA MET A 662 -25.09 -0.44 3.83
C MET A 662 -26.16 -0.10 4.87
N ALA A 663 -26.06 -0.65 6.09
CA ALA A 663 -26.98 -0.30 7.17
C ALA A 663 -26.93 1.20 7.50
N VAL A 664 -25.73 1.81 7.55
CA VAL A 664 -25.59 3.26 7.72
C VAL A 664 -26.21 4.02 6.56
N LYS A 665 -25.97 3.59 5.32
CA LYS A 665 -26.53 4.21 4.12
C LYS A 665 -28.06 4.18 4.14
N MET A 666 -28.65 3.01 4.34
CA MET A 666 -30.10 2.81 4.42
C MET A 666 -30.73 3.66 5.53
N ALA A 667 -30.14 3.67 6.72
CA ALA A 667 -30.62 4.49 7.83
C ALA A 667 -30.66 5.98 7.46
N ARG A 668 -29.57 6.51 6.90
CA ARG A 668 -29.48 7.92 6.51
C ARG A 668 -30.47 8.29 5.40
N LEU A 669 -30.61 7.42 4.39
CA LEU A 669 -31.56 7.63 3.30
C LEU A 669 -33.01 7.57 3.79
N PHE A 670 -33.33 6.60 4.65
CA PHE A 670 -34.67 6.42 5.19
C PHE A 670 -35.09 7.57 6.12
N THR A 671 -34.21 8.02 7.01
CA THR A 671 -34.56 9.07 7.98
C THR A 671 -34.28 10.49 7.50
N GLY A 672 -33.50 10.67 6.43
CA GLY A 672 -33.02 11.98 5.97
C GLY A 672 -32.07 12.69 6.96
N ARG A 673 -31.36 11.95 7.80
CA ARG A 673 -30.52 12.48 8.90
C ARG A 673 -29.11 11.91 8.81
N LEU A 674 -28.16 12.53 9.51
CA LEU A 674 -26.72 12.17 9.42
C LEU A 674 -26.17 11.50 10.68
N ASP A 675 -26.60 11.95 11.86
CA ASP A 675 -26.02 11.55 13.14
C ASP A 675 -26.32 10.08 13.49
N PHE A 676 -25.28 9.31 13.78
CA PHE A 676 -25.35 7.88 14.03
C PHE A 676 -24.56 7.53 15.31
N LEU A 677 -25.13 6.68 16.16
CA LEU A 677 -24.51 6.27 17.42
C LEU A 677 -23.86 4.89 17.30
N SER A 678 -22.67 4.73 17.88
CA SER A 678 -21.96 3.45 18.06
C SER A 678 -21.33 3.39 19.45
N HIS A 679 -21.02 2.20 19.95
CA HIS A 679 -20.35 2.05 21.24
C HIS A 679 -18.84 2.22 21.15
N ARG A 680 -18.24 2.92 22.11
CA ARG A 680 -16.83 2.73 22.45
C ARG A 680 -16.53 1.23 22.64
N ASN A 681 -15.35 0.79 22.23
CA ASN A 681 -14.94 -0.63 22.24
C ASN A 681 -15.66 -1.56 21.23
N GLY A 682 -16.59 -1.03 20.42
CA GLY A 682 -17.25 -1.78 19.34
C GLY A 682 -16.39 -1.92 18.08
N TYR A 683 -16.60 -3.00 17.33
CA TYR A 683 -15.93 -3.24 16.03
C TYR A 683 -16.96 -3.57 14.95
N HIS A 684 -16.99 -2.75 13.91
CA HIS A 684 -17.98 -2.82 12.85
C HIS A 684 -17.37 -2.93 11.44
N GLY A 685 -16.04 -3.03 11.33
CA GLY A 685 -15.34 -3.22 10.06
C GLY A 685 -14.34 -2.11 9.74
N MET A 686 -13.80 -2.14 8.51
CA MET A 686 -12.63 -1.34 8.11
C MET A 686 -12.85 -0.49 6.83
N SER A 687 -14.01 -0.57 6.19
CA SER A 687 -14.38 0.41 5.15
C SER A 687 -14.65 1.79 5.79
N PRO A 688 -14.71 2.90 5.03
CA PRO A 688 -14.71 4.24 5.63
C PRO A 688 -15.79 4.51 6.69
N SER A 689 -17.04 4.09 6.47
CA SER A 689 -18.11 4.31 7.47
C SER A 689 -18.03 3.26 8.58
N ALA A 690 -17.79 1.99 8.26
CA ALA A 690 -17.56 0.92 9.22
C ALA A 690 -16.37 1.18 10.19
N MET A 691 -15.27 1.75 9.69
CA MET A 691 -14.12 2.16 10.50
C MET A 691 -14.45 3.37 11.39
N ALA A 692 -15.31 4.27 10.92
CA ALA A 692 -15.82 5.37 11.76
C ALA A 692 -16.73 4.85 12.88
N LEU A 693 -17.55 3.84 12.62
CA LEU A 693 -18.33 3.14 13.64
C LEU A 693 -17.45 2.37 14.63
N THR A 694 -16.37 1.74 14.16
CA THR A 694 -15.39 1.04 15.00
C THR A 694 -14.72 1.99 15.97
N ALA A 695 -14.83 1.71 17.27
CA ALA A 695 -14.37 2.61 18.33
C ALA A 695 -13.26 1.96 19.19
N ILE A 696 -12.28 1.37 18.52
CA ILE A 696 -11.07 0.78 19.11
C ILE A 696 -9.85 1.39 18.42
N SER A 697 -9.02 2.13 19.14
CA SER A 697 -7.90 2.89 18.55
C SER A 697 -6.91 2.03 17.78
N THR A 698 -6.66 0.79 18.22
CA THR A 698 -5.77 -0.16 17.53
C THR A 698 -6.31 -0.66 16.18
N TRP A 699 -7.58 -0.38 15.87
CA TRP A 699 -8.26 -0.72 14.62
C TRP A 699 -8.66 0.51 13.80
N ARG A 700 -8.19 1.70 14.19
CA ARG A 700 -8.44 2.94 13.47
C ARG A 700 -7.13 3.47 12.91
N HIS A 701 -7.11 3.68 11.60
CA HIS A 701 -6.03 4.42 10.96
C HIS A 701 -6.21 5.92 11.23
N ALA A 702 -5.10 6.67 11.18
CA ALA A 702 -5.09 8.12 11.35
C ALA A 702 -5.64 8.85 10.10
N LEU A 703 -6.89 8.54 9.76
CA LEU A 703 -7.65 9.10 8.65
C LEU A 703 -8.87 9.85 9.21
N PRO A 704 -9.34 10.93 8.54
CA PRO A 704 -10.59 11.58 8.91
C PRO A 704 -11.74 10.55 8.91
N PRO A 705 -12.47 10.37 10.03
CA PRO A 705 -13.60 9.45 10.06
C PRO A 705 -14.77 10.00 9.22
N ALA A 706 -15.64 9.11 8.74
CA ALA A 706 -16.90 9.51 8.14
C ALA A 706 -17.67 10.44 9.10
N PRO A 707 -18.19 11.59 8.61
CA PRO A 707 -18.85 12.57 9.47
C PRO A 707 -20.15 12.02 10.06
N GLY A 708 -20.57 12.60 11.19
CA GLY A 708 -21.84 12.27 11.85
C GLY A 708 -21.86 10.94 12.59
N ILE A 709 -20.70 10.40 12.99
CA ILE A 709 -20.63 9.21 13.86
C ILE A 709 -20.21 9.63 15.28
N HIS A 710 -20.97 9.21 16.29
CA HIS A 710 -20.74 9.56 17.69
C HIS A 710 -20.60 8.29 18.54
N HIS A 711 -19.58 8.25 19.39
CA HIS A 711 -19.29 7.08 20.24
C HIS A 711 -19.83 7.24 21.66
N VAL A 712 -20.91 6.52 21.98
CA VAL A 712 -21.44 6.43 23.34
C VAL A 712 -20.56 5.55 24.23
N MET A 713 -20.69 5.69 25.55
CA MET A 713 -19.89 4.92 26.52
C MET A 713 -20.00 3.41 26.26
N ASN A 714 -18.91 2.67 26.52
CA ASN A 714 -18.92 1.22 26.53
C ASN A 714 -19.61 0.73 27.82
N PRO A 715 -20.76 0.03 27.75
CA PRO A 715 -21.46 -0.42 28.93
C PRO A 715 -20.87 -1.74 29.46
N ASP A 716 -19.62 -1.67 29.93
CA ASP A 716 -18.86 -2.80 30.44
C ASP A 716 -19.09 -2.99 31.95
N VAL A 717 -19.77 -4.07 32.33
CA VAL A 717 -20.09 -4.36 33.75
C VAL A 717 -18.89 -4.83 34.59
N PHE A 718 -17.74 -5.13 33.95
CA PHE A 718 -16.50 -5.51 34.62
C PHE A 718 -15.58 -4.30 34.80
N LYS A 719 -15.19 -3.64 33.70
CA LYS A 719 -14.22 -2.52 33.73
C LYS A 719 -14.84 -1.15 33.83
N GLY A 720 -16.10 -1.02 33.45
CA GLY A 720 -16.77 0.26 33.40
C GLY A 720 -17.09 0.82 34.79
N PRO A 721 -17.48 2.10 34.86
CA PRO A 721 -17.79 2.77 36.12
C PRO A 721 -18.94 2.09 36.87
N TRP A 722 -19.85 1.40 36.16
CA TRP A 722 -21.03 0.76 36.74
C TRP A 722 -21.15 -0.69 36.32
N GLY A 723 -21.49 -1.57 37.26
CA GLY A 723 -21.57 -3.00 37.00
C GLY A 723 -21.50 -3.82 38.27
N GLY A 724 -21.69 -5.12 38.12
CA GLY A 724 -21.60 -6.10 39.20
C GLY A 724 -22.33 -7.39 38.87
N ARG A 725 -22.31 -8.34 39.83
CA ARG A 725 -22.71 -9.74 39.64
C ARG A 725 -24.15 -9.99 39.19
N ALA A 726 -25.02 -8.99 39.25
CA ALA A 726 -26.42 -9.08 38.79
C ALA A 726 -26.68 -8.35 37.46
N CYS A 727 -25.66 -7.70 36.88
CA CYS A 727 -25.83 -6.79 35.76
C CYS A 727 -25.79 -7.46 34.38
N ARG A 728 -25.41 -8.74 34.27
CA ARG A 728 -25.35 -9.47 32.98
C ARG A 728 -25.90 -10.89 33.13
N ASP A 729 -26.27 -11.56 32.05
CA ASP A 729 -26.91 -12.90 32.08
C ASP A 729 -25.96 -14.05 31.65
N SER A 730 -24.66 -13.78 31.58
CA SER A 730 -23.64 -14.83 31.39
C SER A 730 -23.69 -15.91 32.50
N PRO A 731 -23.46 -17.20 32.18
CA PRO A 731 -23.27 -18.24 33.19
C PRO A 731 -22.18 -17.90 34.23
N CYS A 732 -21.18 -17.11 33.83
CA CYS A 732 -20.13 -16.60 34.69
C CYS A 732 -20.37 -15.12 35.03
N GLN A 733 -20.50 -14.81 36.31
CA GLN A 733 -20.73 -13.44 36.79
C GLN A 733 -19.43 -12.77 37.25
N VAL A 734 -19.39 -11.44 37.14
CA VAL A 734 -18.28 -10.64 37.69
C VAL A 734 -18.27 -10.76 39.22
N LYS A 735 -17.09 -10.69 39.85
CA LYS A 735 -16.96 -10.74 41.32
C LYS A 735 -17.41 -9.43 42.01
N ARG A 736 -17.52 -8.34 41.25
CA ARG A 736 -17.91 -7.01 41.75
C ARG A 736 -19.35 -7.00 42.28
N GLU A 737 -19.54 -6.40 43.45
CA GLU A 737 -20.84 -6.13 44.05
C GLU A 737 -21.62 -5.04 43.30
N CYS A 738 -22.96 -5.12 43.32
CA CYS A 738 -23.82 -4.06 42.79
C CYS A 738 -25.10 -3.92 43.63
N SER A 739 -25.67 -2.72 43.63
CA SER A 739 -26.90 -2.37 44.35
C SER A 739 -28.18 -2.67 43.55
N CYS A 740 -28.10 -3.53 42.53
CA CYS A 740 -29.25 -3.88 41.69
C CYS A 740 -30.33 -4.61 42.50
N THR A 741 -31.59 -4.30 42.22
CA THR A 741 -32.75 -4.99 42.79
C THR A 741 -33.30 -6.01 41.80
N GLU A 742 -34.13 -6.94 42.26
CA GLU A 742 -34.77 -7.92 41.38
C GLU A 742 -35.53 -7.21 40.24
N GLY A 743 -35.31 -7.66 39.00
CA GLY A 743 -35.89 -7.05 37.80
C GLY A 743 -35.33 -5.69 37.36
N ARG A 744 -34.42 -5.05 38.11
CA ARG A 744 -33.87 -3.73 37.76
C ARG A 744 -32.35 -3.65 37.89
N CYS A 745 -31.68 -3.40 36.76
CA CYS A 745 -30.24 -3.17 36.69
C CYS A 745 -29.92 -1.66 36.80
N GLN A 746 -29.30 -1.22 37.90
CA GLN A 746 -28.92 0.20 38.06
C GLN A 746 -27.78 0.63 37.13
N ALA A 747 -26.90 -0.30 36.73
CA ALA A 747 -25.85 0.01 35.76
C ALA A 747 -26.46 0.37 34.40
N THR A 748 -27.52 -0.34 33.99
CA THR A 748 -28.27 -0.04 32.77
C THR A 748 -28.79 1.39 32.77
N ASP A 749 -29.44 1.82 33.86
CA ASP A 749 -29.99 3.17 33.99
C ASP A 749 -28.89 4.24 33.82
N GLN A 750 -27.72 4.03 34.41
CA GLN A 750 -26.59 4.97 34.35
C GLN A 750 -25.95 5.02 32.96
N TYR A 751 -25.76 3.88 32.30
CA TYR A 751 -25.25 3.86 30.92
C TYR A 751 -26.23 4.45 29.92
N VAL A 752 -27.54 4.24 30.10
CA VAL A 752 -28.57 4.86 29.25
C VAL A 752 -28.57 6.38 29.42
N GLU A 753 -28.32 6.88 30.64
CA GLU A 753 -28.19 8.32 30.86
C GLU A 753 -27.00 8.92 30.09
N GLN A 754 -25.88 8.19 30.00
CA GLN A 754 -24.74 8.62 29.16
C GLN A 754 -25.06 8.63 27.66
N VAL A 755 -25.97 7.76 27.19
CA VAL A 755 -26.47 7.83 25.82
C VAL A 755 -27.30 9.09 25.61
N LYS A 756 -28.19 9.43 26.55
CA LYS A 756 -28.96 10.68 26.49
C LYS A 756 -28.05 11.91 26.47
N ASP A 757 -27.05 11.93 27.34
CA ASP A 757 -26.05 12.99 27.42
C ASP A 757 -25.34 13.19 26.07
N THR A 758 -24.88 12.10 25.44
CA THR A 758 -24.26 12.13 24.11
C THR A 758 -25.23 12.66 23.05
N ILE A 759 -26.49 12.23 23.07
CA ILE A 759 -27.52 12.74 22.13
C ILE A 759 -27.70 14.25 22.31
N VAL A 760 -27.83 14.74 23.54
CA VAL A 760 -28.05 16.17 23.82
C VAL A 760 -26.86 17.03 23.42
N HIS A 761 -25.63 16.55 23.65
CA HIS A 761 -24.42 17.37 23.53
C HIS A 761 -23.61 17.15 22.26
N SER A 762 -23.80 16.04 21.54
CA SER A 762 -22.99 15.69 20.36
C SER A 762 -23.80 15.55 19.09
N THR A 763 -25.13 15.49 19.14
CA THR A 763 -25.97 15.31 17.94
C THR A 763 -26.80 16.55 17.63
N SER A 764 -27.21 16.69 16.39
CA SER A 764 -28.06 17.80 15.95
C SER A 764 -29.50 17.66 16.47
N ASN A 765 -30.20 18.78 16.63
CA ASN A 765 -31.63 18.79 16.94
C ASN A 765 -32.50 18.25 15.79
N ALA A 766 -31.92 17.96 14.62
CA ALA A 766 -32.61 17.31 13.50
C ALA A 766 -32.99 15.85 13.81
N GLY A 767 -32.38 15.23 14.82
CA GLY A 767 -32.62 13.84 15.23
C GLY A 767 -31.50 12.89 14.82
N LEU A 768 -31.73 11.59 14.99
CA LEU A 768 -30.74 10.56 14.67
C LEU A 768 -31.08 9.86 13.35
N ALA A 769 -30.04 9.49 12.59
CA ALA A 769 -30.13 8.51 11.52
C ALA A 769 -30.29 7.10 12.10
N GLY A 770 -29.46 6.74 13.08
CA GLY A 770 -29.59 5.47 13.74
C GLY A 770 -28.57 5.18 14.84
N TYR A 771 -28.61 3.94 15.31
CA TYR A 771 -27.72 3.40 16.33
C TYR A 771 -27.35 1.96 15.95
N ILE A 772 -26.07 1.59 16.08
CA ILE A 772 -25.58 0.23 15.85
C ILE A 772 -24.91 -0.33 17.09
N SER A 773 -25.17 -1.60 17.37
CA SER A 773 -24.49 -2.34 18.43
C SER A 773 -24.32 -3.81 18.06
N GLU A 774 -23.16 -4.35 18.42
CA GLU A 774 -23.02 -5.80 18.64
C GLU A 774 -23.83 -6.17 19.91
N PRO A 775 -24.64 -7.24 19.93
CA PRO A 775 -25.31 -7.70 21.17
C PRO A 775 -24.31 -8.13 22.25
N ILE A 776 -23.16 -8.66 21.82
CA ILE A 776 -21.97 -8.93 22.62
C ILE A 776 -20.78 -8.45 21.80
N GLN A 777 -20.03 -7.44 22.28
CA GLN A 777 -18.90 -6.88 21.54
C GLN A 777 -17.80 -7.94 21.35
N GLY A 778 -17.55 -8.36 20.11
CA GLY A 778 -16.68 -9.51 19.85
C GLY A 778 -15.19 -9.19 19.87
N VAL A 779 -14.73 -8.20 19.08
CA VAL A 779 -13.30 -7.80 19.02
C VAL A 779 -12.87 -7.06 20.28
N GLY A 780 -13.77 -6.24 20.83
CA GLY A 780 -13.61 -5.52 22.09
C GLY A 780 -13.44 -6.41 23.34
N GLY A 781 -13.42 -7.73 23.18
CA GLY A 781 -13.11 -8.69 24.24
C GLY A 781 -14.32 -9.49 24.72
N THR A 782 -15.34 -9.73 23.89
CA THR A 782 -16.56 -10.46 24.29
C THR A 782 -17.32 -9.74 25.40
N VAL A 783 -17.43 -8.41 25.34
CA VAL A 783 -18.10 -7.61 26.37
C VAL A 783 -19.61 -7.72 26.19
N GLN A 784 -20.29 -8.21 27.23
CA GLN A 784 -21.73 -8.35 27.24
C GLN A 784 -22.39 -7.08 27.78
N LEU A 785 -23.42 -6.60 27.07
CA LEU A 785 -24.21 -5.45 27.50
C LEU A 785 -24.95 -5.75 28.83
N PRO A 786 -25.21 -4.75 29.67
CA PRO A 786 -26.01 -4.92 30.88
C PRO A 786 -27.41 -5.43 30.55
N ARG A 787 -28.04 -6.15 31.47
CA ARG A 787 -29.41 -6.67 31.29
C ARG A 787 -30.38 -5.51 31.04
N GLY A 788 -31.20 -5.64 30.00
CA GLY A 788 -32.23 -4.66 29.64
C GLY A 788 -31.67 -3.35 29.08
N TYR A 789 -30.44 -3.36 28.56
CA TYR A 789 -29.80 -2.16 28.00
C TYR A 789 -30.38 -1.77 26.64
N LEU A 790 -30.39 -2.70 25.68
CA LEU A 790 -30.86 -2.41 24.32
C LEU A 790 -32.32 -1.93 24.25
N PRO A 791 -33.29 -2.47 25.01
CA PRO A 791 -34.67 -1.98 24.98
C PRO A 791 -34.78 -0.46 25.24
N LYS A 792 -34.06 0.03 26.25
CA LYS A 792 -34.08 1.44 26.63
C LYS A 792 -33.38 2.34 25.61
N VAL A 793 -32.27 1.86 25.04
CA VAL A 793 -31.55 2.62 24.00
C VAL A 793 -32.37 2.65 22.70
N TYR A 794 -33.01 1.55 22.31
CA TYR A 794 -33.85 1.51 21.12
C TYR A 794 -35.05 2.45 21.24
N GLU A 795 -35.73 2.46 22.39
CA GLU A 795 -36.80 3.41 22.68
C GLU A 795 -36.31 4.86 22.55
N LEU A 796 -35.15 5.18 23.14
CA LEU A 796 -34.55 6.51 23.08
C LEU A 796 -34.20 6.92 21.64
N VAL A 797 -33.55 6.04 20.86
CA VAL A 797 -33.16 6.32 19.47
C VAL A 797 -34.39 6.53 18.59
N ARG A 798 -35.41 5.68 18.73
CA ARG A 798 -36.68 5.79 18.00
C ARG A 798 -37.46 7.04 18.38
N SER A 799 -37.40 7.48 19.65
CA SER A 799 -38.00 8.76 20.08
C SER A 799 -37.35 9.98 19.39
N ARG A 800 -36.11 9.83 18.90
CA ARG A 800 -35.41 10.82 18.05
C ARG A 800 -35.52 10.51 16.56
N GLY A 801 -36.41 9.59 16.21
CA GLY A 801 -36.75 9.12 14.87
C GLY A 801 -35.66 8.33 14.14
N GLY A 802 -34.62 7.87 14.83
CA GLY A 802 -33.58 7.03 14.24
C GLY A 802 -33.98 5.55 14.19
N VAL A 803 -33.27 4.77 13.38
CA VAL A 803 -33.41 3.31 13.30
C VAL A 803 -32.35 2.59 14.15
N CYS A 804 -32.65 1.37 14.56
CA CYS A 804 -31.78 0.55 15.40
C CYS A 804 -31.22 -0.63 14.62
N VAL A 805 -29.90 -0.80 14.65
CA VAL A 805 -29.15 -1.81 13.92
C VAL A 805 -28.52 -2.80 14.90
N SER A 806 -28.76 -4.10 14.69
CA SER A 806 -28.02 -5.16 15.38
C SER A 806 -26.91 -5.70 14.47
N ASP A 807 -25.66 -5.57 14.92
CA ASP A 807 -24.51 -6.19 14.28
C ASP A 807 -24.36 -7.63 14.77
N GLU A 808 -24.90 -8.57 14.00
CA GLU A 808 -24.92 -10.01 14.27
C GLU A 808 -23.74 -10.75 13.61
N VAL A 809 -22.73 -10.03 13.12
CA VAL A 809 -21.60 -10.62 12.39
C VAL A 809 -20.86 -11.68 13.23
N GLN A 810 -20.86 -11.59 14.57
CA GLN A 810 -20.26 -12.59 15.46
C GLN A 810 -21.26 -13.35 16.34
N THR A 811 -22.40 -12.76 16.67
CA THR A 811 -23.36 -13.31 17.65
C THR A 811 -24.46 -14.16 17.02
N GLY A 812 -24.73 -14.01 15.73
CA GLY A 812 -25.84 -14.70 15.04
C GLY A 812 -25.60 -16.19 14.81
N PHE A 813 -26.53 -16.81 14.08
CA PHE A 813 -26.47 -18.22 13.65
C PHE A 813 -26.39 -19.22 14.82
N GLY A 814 -27.10 -18.96 15.93
CA GLY A 814 -27.19 -19.88 17.07
C GLY A 814 -25.96 -19.90 17.98
N ARG A 815 -24.95 -19.06 17.71
CA ARG A 815 -23.66 -19.05 18.41
C ARG A 815 -23.78 -18.87 19.93
N THR A 816 -24.73 -18.04 20.37
CA THR A 816 -24.96 -17.77 21.81
C THR A 816 -25.71 -18.91 22.51
N GLY A 817 -26.19 -19.91 21.75
CA GLY A 817 -26.88 -21.11 22.21
C GLY A 817 -28.35 -20.87 22.54
N SER A 818 -28.63 -19.95 23.46
CA SER A 818 -30.01 -19.68 23.91
C SER A 818 -30.94 -19.15 22.82
N HIS A 819 -30.39 -18.49 21.80
CA HIS A 819 -31.14 -17.78 20.76
C HIS A 819 -30.41 -17.90 19.42
N PHE A 820 -31.13 -17.74 18.32
CA PHE A 820 -30.54 -17.81 16.99
C PHE A 820 -29.79 -16.50 16.68
N TRP A 821 -30.34 -15.36 17.08
CA TRP A 821 -29.73 -14.04 17.00
C TRP A 821 -29.38 -13.49 18.39
N GLY A 822 -28.29 -12.74 18.49
CA GLY A 822 -27.82 -12.17 19.75
C GLY A 822 -28.78 -11.13 20.34
N PHE A 823 -29.44 -10.33 19.51
CA PHE A 823 -30.39 -9.29 19.95
C PHE A 823 -31.57 -9.87 20.74
N GLU A 824 -31.99 -11.10 20.44
CA GLU A 824 -33.10 -11.77 21.12
C GLU A 824 -32.79 -11.97 22.61
N GLY A 825 -31.52 -12.17 22.95
CA GLY A 825 -31.05 -12.26 24.32
C GLY A 825 -31.21 -10.97 25.15
N GLN A 826 -31.49 -9.83 24.51
CA GLN A 826 -31.84 -8.56 25.17
C GLN A 826 -33.34 -8.24 25.04
N GLY A 827 -34.13 -9.11 24.41
CA GLY A 827 -35.58 -8.95 24.25
C GLY A 827 -35.98 -7.78 23.35
N VAL A 828 -35.20 -7.51 22.29
CA VAL A 828 -35.49 -6.43 21.34
C VAL A 828 -35.61 -6.95 19.91
N THR A 829 -36.32 -6.21 19.06
CA THR A 829 -36.30 -6.41 17.60
C THR A 829 -35.68 -5.16 16.95
N PRO A 830 -34.55 -5.29 16.24
CA PRO A 830 -33.94 -4.18 15.51
C PRO A 830 -34.74 -3.84 14.25
N ASP A 831 -34.42 -2.69 13.66
CA ASP A 831 -34.97 -2.27 12.37
C ASP A 831 -34.10 -2.79 11.20
N ILE A 832 -32.80 -2.99 11.44
CA ILE A 832 -31.82 -3.56 10.48
C ILE A 832 -30.94 -4.59 11.21
N VAL A 833 -30.66 -5.72 10.58
CA VAL A 833 -29.71 -6.74 11.07
C VAL A 833 -28.58 -6.88 10.05
N THR A 834 -27.34 -6.78 10.49
CA THR A 834 -26.16 -7.04 9.64
C THR A 834 -25.47 -8.33 10.05
N MET A 835 -25.01 -9.12 9.08
CA MET A 835 -24.39 -10.41 9.36
C MET A 835 -23.35 -10.79 8.30
N ALA A 836 -22.36 -11.60 8.68
CA ALA A 836 -21.32 -12.13 7.81
C ALA A 836 -20.68 -13.37 8.48
N LYS A 837 -19.39 -13.63 8.22
CA LYS A 837 -18.58 -14.64 8.91
C LYS A 837 -19.23 -16.04 8.90
N GLY A 838 -19.82 -16.44 10.03
CA GLY A 838 -20.42 -17.77 10.21
C GLY A 838 -21.52 -18.10 9.20
N ILE A 839 -22.10 -17.09 8.55
CA ILE A 839 -23.07 -17.24 7.46
C ILE A 839 -22.56 -18.11 6.31
N GLY A 840 -21.26 -18.04 5.99
CA GLY A 840 -20.66 -18.72 4.84
C GLY A 840 -19.65 -19.81 5.22
N ASN A 841 -19.49 -20.11 6.51
CA ASN A 841 -18.51 -21.07 7.04
C ASN A 841 -17.10 -20.94 6.40
N GLY A 842 -16.62 -19.71 6.17
CA GLY A 842 -15.34 -19.43 5.50
C GLY A 842 -15.46 -18.88 4.08
N TYR A 843 -16.59 -19.06 3.41
CA TYR A 843 -16.86 -18.46 2.09
C TYR A 843 -17.28 -16.99 2.22
N PRO A 844 -16.81 -16.07 1.33
CA PRO A 844 -17.23 -14.67 1.36
C PRO A 844 -18.73 -14.53 1.16
N LEU A 845 -19.43 -14.15 2.23
CA LEU A 845 -20.86 -13.93 2.26
C LEU A 845 -21.20 -13.04 3.45
N ALA A 846 -22.12 -12.11 3.23
CA ALA A 846 -22.71 -11.23 4.21
C ALA A 846 -24.14 -10.89 3.79
N ALA A 847 -24.93 -10.36 4.72
CA ALA A 847 -26.27 -9.89 4.42
C ALA A 847 -26.66 -8.72 5.31
N VAL A 848 -27.56 -7.90 4.78
CA VAL A 848 -28.38 -6.94 5.52
C VAL A 848 -29.82 -7.42 5.42
N VAL A 849 -30.49 -7.60 6.56
CA VAL A 849 -31.92 -7.89 6.59
C VAL A 849 -32.64 -6.74 7.28
N THR A 850 -33.69 -6.23 6.63
CA THR A 850 -34.38 -5.03 7.08
C THR A 850 -35.87 -5.09 6.71
N ARG A 851 -36.62 -4.08 7.16
CA ARG A 851 -38.02 -3.88 6.80
C ARG A 851 -38.15 -3.35 5.37
N PRO A 852 -39.22 -3.69 4.62
CA PRO A 852 -39.41 -3.26 3.24
C PRO A 852 -39.30 -1.75 3.03
N GLU A 853 -39.86 -0.94 3.94
CA GLU A 853 -39.85 0.52 3.82
C GLU A 853 -38.46 1.15 4.03
N ILE A 854 -37.57 0.50 4.81
CA ILE A 854 -36.18 0.93 4.93
C ILE A 854 -35.41 0.52 3.67
N ALA A 855 -35.59 -0.71 3.19
CA ALA A 855 -34.94 -1.18 1.97
C ALA A 855 -35.31 -0.31 0.77
N ALA A 856 -36.57 0.08 0.64
CA ALA A 856 -37.06 0.92 -0.46
C ALA A 856 -36.32 2.27 -0.59
N SER A 857 -35.75 2.80 0.51
CA SER A 857 -34.99 4.06 0.49
C SER A 857 -33.76 4.02 -0.42
N ILE A 858 -33.23 2.83 -0.73
CA ILE A 858 -32.08 2.69 -1.63
C ILE A 858 -32.42 2.92 -3.10
N ASN A 859 -33.69 2.72 -3.49
CA ASN A 859 -34.15 2.81 -4.87
C ASN A 859 -34.18 4.24 -5.42
N ASN A 860 -33.78 5.23 -4.61
CA ASN A 860 -33.53 6.60 -5.08
C ASN A 860 -32.34 6.70 -6.04
N ALA A 861 -31.50 5.66 -6.13
CA ALA A 861 -30.41 5.54 -7.10
C ALA A 861 -30.17 4.07 -7.48
N LEU A 862 -29.44 3.83 -8.58
CA LEU A 862 -29.02 2.49 -8.96
C LEU A 862 -28.02 1.93 -7.94
N TYR A 863 -28.26 0.69 -7.50
CA TYR A 863 -27.37 -0.02 -6.60
C TYR A 863 -27.33 -1.52 -6.92
N PHE A 864 -26.13 -2.07 -7.07
CA PHE A 864 -25.86 -3.50 -7.05
C PHE A 864 -24.41 -3.76 -6.64
N ASN A 865 -24.12 -4.99 -6.23
CA ASN A 865 -22.75 -5.49 -6.01
C ASN A 865 -22.47 -6.59 -7.03
N THR A 866 -21.32 -6.56 -7.70
CA THR A 866 -20.90 -7.60 -8.65
C THR A 866 -21.01 -9.00 -8.04
N TYR A 867 -20.39 -9.23 -6.88
CA TYR A 867 -20.37 -10.55 -6.22
C TYR A 867 -21.44 -10.75 -5.14
N GLY A 868 -22.21 -9.70 -4.81
CA GLY A 868 -23.27 -9.80 -3.82
C GLY A 868 -24.35 -10.78 -4.27
N GLY A 869 -24.60 -11.79 -3.44
CA GLY A 869 -25.54 -12.87 -3.78
C GLY A 869 -25.01 -13.91 -4.77
N ASN A 870 -23.68 -14.06 -4.91
CA ASN A 870 -23.08 -15.09 -5.75
C ASN A 870 -23.77 -16.48 -5.57
N PRO A 871 -24.08 -17.22 -6.66
CA PRO A 871 -24.80 -18.50 -6.58
C PRO A 871 -24.13 -19.53 -5.65
N VAL A 872 -22.80 -19.68 -5.73
CA VAL A 872 -22.02 -20.60 -4.89
C VAL A 872 -22.06 -20.15 -3.43
N ALA A 873 -21.94 -18.84 -3.17
CA ALA A 873 -22.07 -18.30 -1.81
C ALA A 873 -23.46 -18.59 -1.22
N CYS A 874 -24.52 -18.42 -2.01
CA CYS A 874 -25.90 -18.70 -1.58
C CYS A 874 -26.11 -20.19 -1.29
N ALA A 875 -25.59 -21.09 -2.14
CA ALA A 875 -25.64 -22.54 -1.91
C ALA A 875 -24.89 -22.95 -0.63
N VAL A 876 -23.72 -22.34 -0.39
CA VAL A 876 -22.95 -22.52 0.85
C VAL A 876 -23.75 -22.04 2.06
N GLY A 877 -24.29 -20.82 2.02
CA GLY A 877 -25.07 -20.26 3.12
C GLY A 877 -26.32 -21.09 3.44
N GLU A 878 -27.00 -21.59 2.41
CA GLU A 878 -28.15 -22.47 2.55
C GLU A 878 -27.79 -23.78 3.24
N ALA A 879 -26.68 -24.41 2.83
CA ALA A 879 -26.17 -25.63 3.45
C ALA A 879 -25.70 -25.40 4.89
N VAL A 880 -25.13 -24.24 5.20
CA VAL A 880 -24.77 -23.86 6.57
C VAL A 880 -26.00 -23.80 7.47
N LEU A 881 -27.10 -23.20 7.00
CA LEU A 881 -28.35 -23.17 7.76
C LEU A 881 -28.90 -24.58 8.01
N ASP A 882 -28.84 -25.47 7.01
CA ASP A 882 -29.25 -26.87 7.20
C ASP A 882 -28.41 -27.58 8.24
N VAL A 883 -27.08 -27.46 8.17
CA VAL A 883 -26.18 -28.14 9.11
C VAL A 883 -26.42 -27.65 10.54
N ILE A 884 -26.67 -26.36 10.73
CA ILE A 884 -26.99 -25.81 12.06
C ILE A 884 -28.23 -26.48 12.65
N GLU A 885 -29.26 -26.70 11.81
CA GLU A 885 -30.53 -27.28 12.21
C GLU A 885 -30.43 -28.80 12.40
N GLU A 886 -29.93 -29.52 11.39
CA GLU A 886 -29.84 -30.98 11.37
C GLU A 886 -28.90 -31.54 12.44
N GLU A 887 -27.77 -30.88 12.69
CA GLU A 887 -26.80 -31.31 13.72
C GLU A 887 -27.06 -30.69 15.09
N GLY A 888 -28.13 -29.89 15.25
CA GLY A 888 -28.50 -29.26 16.52
C GLY A 888 -27.41 -28.35 17.07
N LEU A 889 -26.68 -27.62 16.21
CA LEU A 889 -25.48 -26.88 16.60
C LEU A 889 -25.75 -25.70 17.54
N GLN A 890 -26.93 -25.10 17.48
CA GLN A 890 -27.36 -24.09 18.45
C GLN A 890 -27.46 -24.69 19.87
N GLU A 891 -28.09 -25.86 19.98
CA GLU A 891 -28.20 -26.56 21.26
C GLU A 891 -26.82 -27.03 21.75
N ASN A 892 -25.96 -27.50 20.84
CA ASN A 892 -24.57 -27.81 21.18
C ASN A 892 -23.81 -26.58 21.70
N CYS A 893 -23.99 -25.40 21.07
CA CYS A 893 -23.43 -24.15 21.58
C CYS A 893 -23.88 -23.85 23.00
N ARG A 894 -25.15 -24.10 23.33
CA ARG A 894 -25.69 -23.92 24.68
C ARG A 894 -25.05 -24.89 25.67
N VAL A 895 -25.03 -26.19 25.37
CA VAL A 895 -24.56 -27.24 26.29
C VAL A 895 -23.04 -27.21 26.47
N VAL A 896 -22.28 -27.27 25.37
CA VAL A 896 -20.81 -27.30 25.41
C VAL A 896 -20.24 -25.94 25.79
N GLY A 897 -20.87 -24.85 25.34
CA GLY A 897 -20.47 -23.50 25.73
C GLY A 897 -20.64 -23.21 27.21
N THR A 898 -21.73 -23.68 27.83
CA THR A 898 -21.92 -23.58 29.29
C THR A 898 -20.86 -24.39 30.04
N HIS A 899 -20.59 -25.63 29.59
CA HIS A 899 -19.53 -26.48 30.15
C HIS A 899 -18.15 -25.82 30.07
N LEU A 900 -17.81 -25.22 28.93
CA LEU A 900 -16.57 -24.46 28.73
C LEU A 900 -16.46 -23.26 29.68
N LEU A 901 -17.53 -22.46 29.81
CA LEU A 901 -17.58 -21.30 30.69
C LEU A 901 -17.37 -21.69 32.16
N GLU A 902 -18.04 -22.74 32.63
CA GLU A 902 -17.88 -23.29 33.98
C GLU A 902 -16.46 -23.82 34.22
N GLY A 903 -15.86 -24.47 33.20
CA GLY A 903 -14.46 -24.91 33.25
C GLY A 903 -13.48 -23.76 33.39
N LEU A 904 -13.62 -22.73 32.55
CA LEU A 904 -12.79 -21.52 32.63
C LEU A 904 -13.01 -20.75 33.93
N LYS A 905 -14.23 -20.78 34.48
CA LYS A 905 -14.53 -20.19 35.79
C LYS A 905 -13.75 -20.88 36.91
N ARG A 906 -13.61 -22.20 36.88
CA ARG A 906 -12.74 -22.93 37.83
C ARG A 906 -11.27 -22.50 37.71
N VAL A 907 -10.78 -22.28 36.49
CA VAL A 907 -9.42 -21.76 36.26
C VAL A 907 -9.29 -20.32 36.79
N GLN A 908 -10.31 -19.48 36.64
CA GLN A 908 -10.36 -18.16 37.24
C GLN A 908 -10.27 -18.21 38.77
N ASP A 909 -10.97 -19.16 39.40
CA ASP A 909 -10.96 -19.31 40.85
C ASP A 909 -9.64 -19.90 41.37
N GLU A 910 -8.90 -20.66 40.56
CA GLU A 910 -7.54 -21.13 40.85
C GLU A 910 -6.47 -20.03 40.65
N PHE A 911 -6.65 -19.15 39.66
CA PHE A 911 -5.71 -18.06 39.33
C PHE A 911 -6.36 -16.67 39.35
N PRO A 912 -6.96 -16.24 40.49
CA PRO A 912 -7.66 -14.96 40.58
C PRO A 912 -6.76 -13.74 40.37
N GLN A 913 -5.45 -13.91 40.57
CA GLN A 913 -4.43 -12.89 40.32
C GLN A 913 -4.11 -12.68 38.83
N TRP A 914 -4.47 -13.62 37.94
CA TRP A 914 -4.20 -13.53 36.50
C TRP A 914 -5.46 -13.50 35.64
N ILE A 915 -6.61 -13.98 36.14
CA ILE A 915 -7.89 -13.94 35.41
C ILE A 915 -8.90 -13.09 36.18
N GLY A 916 -9.21 -11.92 35.63
CA GLY A 916 -10.14 -10.98 36.23
C GLY A 916 -11.59 -11.29 35.93
N ASP A 917 -11.86 -11.77 34.72
CA ASP A 917 -13.23 -12.04 34.27
C ASP A 917 -13.27 -13.19 33.24
N VAL A 918 -14.27 -14.05 33.41
CA VAL A 918 -14.69 -15.06 32.42
C VAL A 918 -16.13 -14.72 32.06
N ARG A 919 -16.40 -14.55 30.76
CA ARG A 919 -17.68 -14.05 30.29
C ARG A 919 -18.07 -14.60 28.93
N GLY A 920 -19.36 -14.50 28.62
CA GLY A 920 -19.92 -14.87 27.33
C GLY A 920 -21.22 -15.63 27.44
N LYS A 921 -21.73 -16.08 26.30
CA LYS A 921 -22.87 -17.00 26.17
C LYS A 921 -22.58 -18.01 25.07
N GLY A 922 -23.02 -19.24 25.27
CA GLY A 922 -22.76 -20.34 24.34
C GLY A 922 -21.27 -20.45 24.01
N LEU A 923 -20.94 -20.55 22.72
CA LEU A 923 -19.56 -20.62 22.25
C LEU A 923 -18.99 -19.26 21.84
N MET A 924 -19.48 -18.18 22.45
CA MET A 924 -18.91 -16.83 22.33
C MET A 924 -18.34 -16.41 23.68
N VAL A 925 -17.06 -16.74 23.91
CA VAL A 925 -16.42 -16.65 25.24
C VAL A 925 -15.21 -15.70 25.21
N GLY A 926 -14.99 -15.01 26.34
CA GLY A 926 -13.83 -14.18 26.62
C GLY A 926 -13.24 -14.48 28.00
N VAL A 927 -11.91 -14.56 28.08
CA VAL A 927 -11.14 -14.68 29.33
C VAL A 927 -10.21 -13.49 29.42
N GLU A 928 -10.45 -12.59 30.38
CA GLU A 928 -9.69 -11.36 30.54
C GLU A 928 -8.57 -11.51 31.56
N LEU A 929 -7.34 -11.34 31.08
CA LEU A 929 -6.14 -11.47 31.88
C LEU A 929 -5.78 -10.14 32.55
N ILE A 930 -5.55 -10.17 33.85
CA ILE A 930 -5.24 -9.01 34.69
C ILE A 930 -3.87 -9.15 35.37
N GLY A 931 -3.27 -8.04 35.76
CA GLY A 931 -1.95 -8.01 36.40
C GLY A 931 -1.96 -8.22 37.92
N GLU A 932 -3.11 -7.99 38.57
CA GLU A 932 -3.26 -8.06 40.02
C GLU A 932 -4.69 -8.44 40.41
N GLU A 933 -4.84 -9.31 41.41
CA GLU A 933 -6.15 -9.78 41.89
C GLU A 933 -7.06 -8.62 42.29
N GLY A 934 -8.34 -8.72 41.89
CA GLY A 934 -9.35 -7.72 42.24
C GLY A 934 -9.24 -6.40 41.47
N THR A 935 -8.25 -6.24 40.60
CA THR A 935 -8.08 -5.06 39.75
C THR A 935 -8.60 -5.27 38.33
N THR A 936 -8.70 -4.18 37.57
CA THR A 936 -8.97 -4.20 36.12
C THR A 936 -7.72 -3.85 35.31
N ILE A 937 -6.55 -3.84 35.95
CA ILE A 937 -5.28 -3.51 35.30
C ILE A 937 -4.91 -4.70 34.40
N PRO A 938 -4.72 -4.49 33.08
CA PRO A 938 -4.44 -5.58 32.16
C PRO A 938 -3.11 -6.26 32.49
N LEU A 939 -3.03 -7.59 32.30
CA LEU A 939 -1.76 -8.30 32.36
C LEU A 939 -0.79 -7.72 31.30
N PRO A 940 0.50 -7.52 31.60
CA PRO A 940 1.47 -7.02 30.63
C PRO A 940 1.48 -7.85 29.33
N ALA A 941 1.61 -7.17 28.19
CA ALA A 941 1.48 -7.80 26.87
C ALA A 941 2.42 -8.99 26.67
N GLU A 942 3.66 -8.92 27.18
CA GLU A 942 4.63 -10.01 27.08
C GLU A 942 4.14 -11.29 27.78
N LYS A 943 3.60 -11.18 28.99
CA LYS A 943 3.06 -12.33 29.73
C LYS A 943 1.80 -12.89 29.06
N VAL A 944 0.95 -12.03 28.50
CA VAL A 944 -0.20 -12.48 27.68
C VAL A 944 0.29 -13.29 26.49
N LEU A 945 1.34 -12.81 25.79
CA LEU A 945 1.93 -13.52 24.66
C LEU A 945 2.56 -14.85 25.08
N ASP A 946 3.23 -14.92 26.23
CA ASP A 946 3.81 -16.17 26.72
C ASP A 946 2.75 -17.24 27.01
N VAL A 947 1.64 -16.87 27.68
CA VAL A 947 0.51 -17.79 27.88
C VAL A 947 -0.06 -18.23 26.53
N TRP A 948 -0.21 -17.29 25.59
CA TRP A 948 -0.82 -17.57 24.31
C TRP A 948 0.04 -18.48 23.41
N GLU A 949 1.34 -18.20 23.32
CA GLU A 949 2.33 -19.07 22.66
C GLU A 949 2.32 -20.46 23.29
N ARG A 950 2.25 -20.52 24.62
CA ARG A 950 2.25 -21.80 25.31
C ARG A 950 1.00 -22.63 25.03
N THR A 951 -0.18 -22.01 24.95
CA THR A 951 -1.41 -22.72 24.55
C THR A 951 -1.31 -23.29 23.12
N LYS A 952 -0.70 -22.55 22.19
CA LYS A 952 -0.39 -23.05 20.84
C LYS A 952 0.56 -24.24 20.87
N GLU A 953 1.62 -24.19 21.67
CA GLU A 953 2.56 -25.30 21.82
C GLU A 953 1.86 -26.57 22.33
N LEU A 954 0.94 -26.42 23.29
CA LEU A 954 0.08 -27.49 23.82
C LEU A 954 -0.98 -27.98 22.80
N GLY A 955 -1.15 -27.29 21.67
CA GLY A 955 -2.03 -27.70 20.58
C GLY A 955 -3.41 -27.03 20.58
N VAL A 956 -3.56 -25.84 21.18
CA VAL A 956 -4.83 -25.08 21.18
C VAL A 956 -4.61 -23.68 20.62
N LEU A 957 -5.45 -23.24 19.69
CA LEU A 957 -5.38 -21.91 19.09
C LEU A 957 -6.48 -21.02 19.65
N PHE A 958 -6.10 -20.10 20.55
CA PHE A 958 -7.00 -19.05 21.02
C PHE A 958 -6.90 -17.79 20.16
N GLY A 959 -7.96 -16.99 20.13
CA GLY A 959 -7.88 -15.62 19.62
C GLY A 959 -7.36 -14.66 20.68
N LYS A 960 -6.85 -13.50 20.25
CA LYS A 960 -6.48 -12.37 21.12
C LYS A 960 -7.36 -11.16 20.79
N GLY A 961 -7.71 -10.37 21.80
CA GLY A 961 -8.44 -9.11 21.61
C GLY A 961 -8.58 -8.29 22.89
N GLY A 962 -9.59 -7.42 22.92
CA GLY A 962 -9.66 -6.32 23.89
C GLY A 962 -8.71 -5.17 23.52
N LEU A 963 -9.01 -3.97 24.00
CA LEU A 963 -8.23 -2.75 23.68
C LEU A 963 -6.74 -2.91 24.02
N SER A 964 -6.42 -3.49 25.18
CA SER A 964 -5.05 -3.74 25.64
C SER A 964 -4.48 -5.08 25.15
N GLY A 965 -5.23 -5.83 24.34
CA GLY A 965 -4.80 -7.13 23.82
C GLY A 965 -4.68 -8.24 24.88
N ASN A 966 -5.29 -8.07 26.06
CA ASN A 966 -5.20 -8.95 27.23
C ASN A 966 -6.38 -9.94 27.36
N VAL A 967 -7.27 -10.02 26.37
CA VAL A 967 -8.42 -10.94 26.40
C VAL A 967 -8.20 -12.09 25.43
N LEU A 968 -8.24 -13.32 25.95
CA LEU A 968 -8.32 -14.52 25.12
C LEU A 968 -9.76 -14.66 24.60
N ARG A 969 -9.92 -14.74 23.28
CA ARG A 969 -11.21 -14.83 22.58
C ARG A 969 -11.41 -16.27 22.12
N LEU A 970 -12.37 -16.95 22.75
CA LEU A 970 -12.70 -18.35 22.48
C LEU A 970 -14.03 -18.40 21.73
N LYS A 971 -13.96 -18.68 20.43
CA LYS A 971 -15.08 -18.71 19.48
C LYS A 971 -14.86 -19.86 18.49
N PRO A 972 -14.85 -21.13 18.96
CA PRO A 972 -14.55 -22.30 18.14
C PRO A 972 -15.61 -22.57 17.06
N PRO A 973 -15.38 -23.49 16.11
CA PRO A 973 -16.47 -24.10 15.37
C PRO A 973 -17.55 -24.67 16.30
N MET A 974 -18.81 -24.59 15.90
CA MET A 974 -19.97 -24.97 16.72
C MET A 974 -20.08 -26.47 16.96
N CYS A 975 -19.30 -27.29 16.23
CA CYS A 975 -19.27 -28.75 16.35
C CYS A 975 -18.28 -29.28 17.41
N ILE A 976 -17.61 -28.41 18.19
CA ILE A 976 -16.78 -28.89 19.31
C ILE A 976 -17.61 -29.64 20.35
N ASN A 977 -16.99 -30.61 21.02
CA ASN A 977 -17.63 -31.39 22.08
C ASN A 977 -17.04 -31.08 23.47
N LYS A 978 -17.55 -31.73 24.52
CA LYS A 978 -17.08 -31.53 25.90
C LYS A 978 -15.61 -31.89 26.12
N ALA A 979 -15.11 -32.95 25.46
CA ALA A 979 -13.71 -33.34 25.57
C ALA A 979 -12.78 -32.28 24.95
N ASP A 980 -13.19 -31.65 23.84
CA ASP A 980 -12.47 -30.52 23.27
C ASP A 980 -12.45 -29.31 24.23
N ALA A 981 -13.59 -29.01 24.86
CA ALA A 981 -13.68 -27.95 25.86
C ALA A 981 -12.79 -28.22 27.09
N ASP A 982 -12.79 -29.45 27.61
CA ASP A 982 -11.93 -29.88 28.71
C ASP A 982 -10.45 -29.73 28.33
N PHE A 983 -10.07 -30.19 27.13
CA PHE A 983 -8.71 -30.04 26.60
C PHE A 983 -8.26 -28.57 26.51
N ALA A 984 -9.15 -27.69 26.05
CA ALA A 984 -8.86 -26.25 25.98
C ALA A 984 -8.68 -25.63 27.38
N VAL A 985 -9.54 -25.97 28.34
CA VAL A 985 -9.48 -25.49 29.73
C VAL A 985 -8.19 -25.96 30.40
N ASP A 986 -7.86 -27.24 30.29
CA ASP A 986 -6.67 -27.83 30.88
C ASP A 986 -5.38 -27.27 30.26
N SER A 987 -5.39 -27.04 28.94
CA SER A 987 -4.26 -26.41 28.24
C SER A 987 -4.02 -24.98 28.71
N LEU A 988 -5.08 -24.17 28.89
CA LEU A 988 -4.97 -22.81 29.43
C LEU A 988 -4.47 -22.82 30.88
N ARG A 989 -5.06 -23.68 31.72
CA ARG A 989 -4.65 -23.87 33.12
C ARG A 989 -3.17 -24.20 33.22
N ARG A 990 -2.70 -25.14 32.39
CA ARG A 990 -1.29 -25.54 32.33
C ARG A 990 -0.39 -24.41 31.84
N ALA A 991 -0.78 -23.70 30.79
CA ALA A 991 -0.02 -22.57 30.26
C ALA A 991 0.18 -21.48 31.33
N ILE A 992 -0.89 -21.08 32.04
CA ILE A 992 -0.80 -20.09 33.14
C ILE A 992 0.14 -20.60 34.24
N LYS A 993 -0.01 -21.85 34.68
CA LYS A 993 0.83 -22.43 35.74
C LYS A 993 2.32 -22.47 35.36
N GLU A 994 2.63 -22.83 34.12
CA GLU A 994 4.02 -22.89 33.64
C GLU A 994 4.62 -21.49 33.47
N THR A 995 3.86 -20.50 32.98
CA THR A 995 4.33 -19.11 32.90
C THR A 995 4.53 -18.50 34.28
N LEU A 996 3.66 -18.79 35.25
CA LEU A 996 3.80 -18.36 36.65
C LEU A 996 5.09 -18.85 37.31
N ASN A 997 5.50 -20.09 37.03
CA ASN A 997 6.71 -20.68 37.62
C ASN A 997 8.02 -20.22 36.94
N ALA A 998 7.92 -19.62 35.74
CA ALA A 998 9.06 -19.10 34.99
C ALA A 998 9.43 -17.65 35.38
N THR A 999 8.49 -16.94 36.02
CA THR A 999 8.69 -15.64 36.70
C THR A 999 9.04 -15.84 38.16
#